data_AF-K9XST8-F1
#
_entry.id   AF-K9XST8-F1
#
_cell.length_a   1.000
_cell.length_b   1.000
_cell.length_c   1.000
_cell.angle_alpha   90.00
_cell.angle_beta   90.00
_cell.angle_gamma   90.00
#
_symmetry.space_group_name_H-M   'P 1'
#
loop_
_entity.id
_entity.type
_entity.pdbx_description
1 polymer ?
#
loop_
_entity_poly.entity_id
_entity_poly.type
_entity_poly.pdbx_seq_one_letter_code
_entity_poly.pdbx_strand_id
1 'polypeptide(L)'
;MNIDIIDNLETFQALKSNWEYVYQADSEAQFFISWIWIAGKLKKYEENKLPWFILAVKLNYDASEYVAFFPLEIEIKQSNPGDFYNQLATVGVTDADYSGFICLPQYEEEIVTALAQYLQQQETWSVFELEHILTTNKKLNLFLKKFVQPDFEIQQLNSEYFTNSLDEINNQIIPYVVLPDSWDDYLQNCLSSNTRQKIRRFFRKIESSDEFRLTEVDADNLEHHIEILIKLWRANWEGRKGAESCDAIVHSMNLELHHCFENNCLSLLILWKKEQPLGAIANLIDRSKKSILFFVGSRDETFKELPPGFVLHAYGIQSAINNGFKIYDFLMGNEAYKYSFGAKERYIQTILVQRQNWIQQNKKLDQRTLPIALEITKNYHRANHLVEAEKGYRQILAVQANHPEALYGLGVLRQRQGQYQAAQDLFNHLIQVEPNQIKAWFSLGNIYQFQNQLSDAEQAYQQALNLQPESSAISSAIYHNLGYTFQLQNKWQNAIACYQKARELQPDSVEAEVIWANALDTQGQLSPEQQADYALKNSDLGNKRLQASDFSVAIEYYRQGISLNPKLAEAHYHLGVALEKQSQNNYPEAISCYQKAIELQPNYLEAEVSLANLLDTQGKLSPEQQADLAIKNNELGNKCLQEGYCSVAIEYYRQAIALSSDWAEAHYHLGIALEKQSQNNYPEAIACYQKAIELQPNYLKAELSLVNLLYAQGKLSDQQKVDYAAKNNNLAHQYRQAGNLKLAIKYYEQALALNPQLVDARHQLRLALQEQSDHQIKISCAKQ
;
A
#
# COMPACT_ATOMS: atom_id res chain seq x y z
N MET A 1 28.24 34.41 -18.75
CA MET A 1 26.83 34.70 -18.43
C MET A 1 26.60 34.37 -16.97
N ASN A 2 25.68 35.08 -16.33
CA ASN A 2 25.25 34.80 -14.95
C ASN A 2 23.96 33.96 -14.99
N ILE A 3 23.80 33.02 -14.06
CA ILE A 3 22.60 32.17 -13.97
C ILE A 3 22.01 32.34 -12.58
N ASP A 4 20.78 32.81 -12.53
CA ASP A 4 19.99 32.86 -11.30
C ASP A 4 19.09 31.62 -11.24
N ILE A 5 18.88 31.09 -10.03
CA ILE A 5 17.94 30.00 -9.77
C ILE A 5 16.63 30.61 -9.30
N ILE A 6 15.55 30.33 -10.01
CA ILE A 6 14.19 30.73 -9.62
C ILE A 6 13.44 29.48 -9.17
N ASP A 7 13.05 29.39 -7.92
CA ASP A 7 12.49 28.18 -7.29
C ASP A 7 11.25 28.47 -6.44
N ASN A 8 10.60 29.62 -6.66
CA ASN A 8 9.35 30.00 -6.02
C ASN A 8 8.42 30.74 -6.99
N LEU A 9 7.11 30.56 -6.81
CA LEU A 9 6.10 31.13 -7.71
C LEU A 9 6.10 32.65 -7.72
N GLU A 10 6.33 33.32 -6.59
CA GLU A 10 6.29 34.78 -6.52
C GLU A 10 7.31 35.41 -7.48
N THR A 11 8.55 34.93 -7.42
CA THR A 11 9.62 35.40 -8.30
C THR A 11 9.33 35.01 -9.75
N PHE A 12 8.84 33.79 -10.01
CA PHE A 12 8.47 33.36 -11.37
C PHE A 12 7.35 34.22 -11.99
N GLN A 13 6.33 34.58 -11.22
CA GLN A 13 5.22 35.43 -11.68
C GLN A 13 5.71 36.82 -12.12
N ALA A 14 6.70 37.38 -11.42
CA ALA A 14 7.32 38.65 -11.78
C ALA A 14 8.07 38.60 -13.14
N LEU A 15 8.42 37.42 -13.63
CA LEU A 15 9.16 37.23 -14.89
C LEU A 15 8.28 37.20 -16.14
N LYS A 16 6.94 37.27 -16.01
CA LYS A 16 6.00 37.08 -17.11
C LYS A 16 6.37 37.86 -18.38
N SER A 17 6.53 39.17 -18.27
CA SER A 17 6.82 40.02 -19.45
C SER A 17 8.17 39.70 -20.09
N ASN A 18 9.20 39.39 -19.29
CA ASN A 18 10.50 39.01 -19.82
C ASN A 18 10.47 37.61 -20.46
N TRP A 19 9.75 36.66 -19.87
CA TRP A 19 9.53 35.33 -20.42
C TRP A 19 8.84 35.39 -21.76
N GLU A 20 7.74 36.14 -21.87
CA GLU A 20 6.98 36.33 -23.11
C GLU A 20 7.84 36.96 -24.21
N TYR A 21 8.69 37.93 -23.86
CA TYR A 21 9.64 38.53 -24.80
C TYR A 21 10.64 37.51 -25.36
N VAL A 22 11.29 36.73 -24.49
CA VAL A 22 12.24 35.68 -24.91
C VAL A 22 11.52 34.60 -25.70
N TYR A 23 10.35 34.17 -25.23
CA TYR A 23 9.51 33.17 -25.89
C TYR A 23 9.16 33.60 -27.32
N GLN A 24 8.72 34.84 -27.51
CA GLN A 24 8.35 35.36 -28.82
C GLN A 24 9.54 35.37 -29.79
N ALA A 25 10.72 35.81 -29.31
CA ALA A 25 11.94 35.92 -30.11
C ALA A 25 12.53 34.55 -30.53
N ASP A 26 12.36 33.51 -29.71
CA ASP A 26 12.91 32.19 -29.98
C ASP A 26 12.12 31.43 -31.05
N SER A 27 12.69 31.24 -32.23
CA SER A 27 11.99 30.58 -33.36
C SER A 27 11.68 29.10 -33.12
N GLU A 28 12.37 28.43 -32.19
CA GLU A 28 12.18 27.01 -31.89
C GLU A 28 11.25 26.79 -30.68
N ALA A 29 10.84 27.85 -29.97
CA ALA A 29 9.89 27.75 -28.86
C ALA A 29 8.48 27.32 -29.31
N GLN A 30 7.84 26.48 -28.50
CA GLN A 30 6.49 25.94 -28.71
C GLN A 30 5.62 26.14 -27.46
N PHE A 31 4.30 26.01 -27.61
CA PHE A 31 3.31 26.38 -26.58
C PHE A 31 3.60 25.82 -25.18
N PHE A 32 4.11 24.59 -25.08
CA PHE A 32 4.38 23.92 -23.82
C PHE A 32 5.59 24.46 -23.04
N ILE A 33 6.31 25.45 -23.57
CA ILE A 33 7.27 26.27 -22.80
C ILE A 33 6.89 27.75 -22.75
N SER A 34 5.67 28.09 -23.15
CA SER A 34 5.10 29.41 -22.93
C SER A 34 4.95 29.67 -21.42
N TRP A 35 4.94 30.95 -21.06
CA TRP A 35 4.72 31.34 -19.67
C TRP A 35 3.40 30.77 -19.13
N ILE A 36 2.34 30.79 -19.95
CA ILE A 36 1.01 30.30 -19.58
C ILE A 36 1.09 28.81 -19.20
N TRP A 37 1.70 27.97 -20.02
CA TRP A 37 1.80 26.55 -19.73
C TRP A 37 2.64 26.27 -18.48
N ILE A 38 3.83 26.86 -18.40
CA ILE A 38 4.74 26.67 -17.26
C ILE A 38 4.10 27.18 -15.96
N ALA A 39 3.40 28.32 -15.97
CA ALA A 39 2.70 28.83 -14.81
C ALA A 39 1.64 27.85 -14.26
N GLY A 40 0.87 27.21 -15.15
CA GLY A 40 -0.10 26.20 -14.77
C GLY A 40 0.56 24.97 -14.15
N LYS A 41 1.68 24.52 -14.74
CA LYS A 41 2.45 23.38 -14.21
C LYS A 41 3.08 23.68 -12.86
N LEU A 42 3.75 24.82 -12.70
CA LEU A 42 4.41 25.16 -11.44
C LEU A 42 3.43 25.30 -10.27
N LYS A 43 2.20 25.78 -10.52
CA LYS A 43 1.14 25.79 -9.50
C LYS A 43 0.82 24.38 -8.98
N LYS A 44 0.68 23.41 -9.88
CA LYS A 44 0.47 21.99 -9.52
C LYS A 44 1.66 21.42 -8.75
N TYR A 45 2.88 21.81 -9.11
CA TYR A 45 4.09 21.32 -8.43
C TYR A 45 4.14 21.83 -6.98
N GLU A 46 3.83 23.10 -6.74
CA GLU A 46 3.74 23.66 -5.38
C GLU A 46 2.65 22.99 -4.54
N GLU A 47 1.46 22.78 -5.11
CA GLU A 47 0.35 22.08 -4.42
C GLU A 47 0.75 20.65 -4.00
N ASN A 48 1.55 19.97 -4.83
CA ASN A 48 2.04 18.62 -4.58
C ASN A 48 3.42 18.56 -3.91
N LYS A 49 4.00 19.71 -3.56
CA LYS A 49 5.36 19.84 -2.99
C LYS A 49 6.43 19.14 -3.83
N LEU A 50 6.28 19.17 -5.15
CA LEU A 50 7.25 18.65 -6.11
C LEU A 50 8.32 19.71 -6.36
N PRO A 51 9.60 19.36 -6.25
CA PRO A 51 10.68 20.33 -6.40
C PRO A 51 10.92 20.68 -7.88
N TRP A 52 10.94 21.98 -8.15
CA TRP A 52 11.21 22.57 -9.45
C TRP A 52 12.15 23.75 -9.31
N PHE A 53 12.81 24.12 -10.39
CA PHE A 53 13.59 25.35 -10.48
C PHE A 53 13.77 25.78 -11.93
N ILE A 54 14.03 27.06 -12.16
CA ILE A 54 14.33 27.61 -13.48
C ILE A 54 15.74 28.16 -13.45
N LEU A 55 16.55 27.76 -14.43
CA LEU A 55 17.81 28.44 -14.72
C LEU A 55 17.50 29.66 -15.58
N ALA A 56 17.59 30.85 -14.99
CA ALA A 56 17.34 32.12 -15.65
C ALA A 56 18.67 32.81 -15.98
N VAL A 57 18.96 33.00 -17.27
CA VAL A 57 20.29 33.42 -17.73
C VAL A 57 20.34 34.93 -17.99
N LYS A 58 21.35 35.61 -17.47
CA LYS A 58 21.69 37.01 -17.73
C LYS A 58 23.01 37.12 -18.48
N LEU A 59 23.17 38.19 -19.27
CA LEU A 59 24.43 38.48 -19.96
C LEU A 59 25.60 38.64 -18.97
N ASN A 60 25.36 39.37 -17.88
CA ASN A 60 26.28 39.61 -16.78
C ASN A 60 25.48 39.80 -15.47
N TYR A 61 26.18 39.95 -14.35
CA TYR A 61 25.57 40.04 -13.02
C TYR A 61 24.66 41.28 -12.86
N ASP A 62 25.04 42.41 -13.47
CA ASP A 62 24.33 43.69 -13.33
C ASP A 62 23.12 43.85 -14.28
N ALA A 63 22.90 42.90 -15.19
CA ALA A 63 21.80 42.95 -16.13
C ALA A 63 20.45 42.77 -15.41
N SER A 64 19.48 43.64 -15.72
CA SER A 64 18.13 43.58 -15.14
C SER A 64 17.23 42.53 -15.80
N GLU A 65 17.50 42.20 -17.07
CA GLU A 65 16.67 41.29 -17.87
C GLU A 65 17.39 39.97 -18.16
N TYR A 66 16.62 38.90 -18.20
CA TYR A 66 17.05 37.57 -18.59
C TYR A 66 16.94 37.38 -20.11
N VAL A 67 17.90 36.64 -20.65
CA VAL A 67 18.01 36.30 -22.06
C VAL A 67 17.69 34.83 -22.35
N ALA A 68 17.50 34.01 -21.30
CA ALA A 68 17.09 32.61 -21.43
C ALA A 68 16.40 32.09 -20.18
N PHE A 69 15.56 31.07 -20.35
CA PHE A 69 14.91 30.35 -19.26
C PHE A 69 14.90 28.85 -19.53
N PHE A 70 15.40 28.07 -18.57
CA PHE A 70 15.37 26.59 -18.60
C PHE A 70 14.59 26.06 -17.39
N PRO A 71 13.29 25.78 -17.53
CA PRO A 71 12.48 25.19 -16.47
C PRO A 71 12.81 23.71 -16.29
N LEU A 72 13.24 23.35 -15.09
CA LEU A 72 13.68 22.01 -14.71
C LEU A 72 12.93 21.52 -13.46
N GLU A 73 12.76 20.21 -13.38
CA GLU A 73 12.34 19.51 -12.18
C GLU A 73 13.43 18.56 -11.71
N ILE A 74 13.36 18.17 -10.44
CA ILE A 74 14.29 17.20 -9.87
C ILE A 74 13.55 16.11 -9.12
N GLU A 75 13.52 14.92 -9.69
CA GLU A 75 12.83 13.79 -9.10
C GLU A 75 13.78 12.91 -8.30
N ILE A 76 13.24 12.29 -7.27
CA ILE A 76 13.94 11.21 -6.58
C ILE A 76 13.57 9.87 -7.19
N LYS A 77 14.58 9.13 -7.63
CA LYS A 77 14.46 7.77 -8.16
C LYS A 77 15.28 6.81 -7.31
N GLN A 78 15.07 5.51 -7.53
CA GLN A 78 15.76 4.45 -6.79
C GLN A 78 16.46 3.51 -7.77
N SER A 79 17.76 3.30 -7.61
CA SER A 79 18.49 2.27 -8.39
C SER A 79 18.23 0.88 -7.85
N ASN A 80 18.04 0.79 -6.52
CA ASN A 80 17.54 -0.36 -5.80
C ASN A 80 16.68 0.16 -4.63
N PRO A 81 15.82 -0.65 -4.01
CA PRO A 81 15.05 -0.23 -2.83
C PRO A 81 15.94 0.43 -1.76
N GLY A 82 15.56 1.65 -1.36
CA GLY A 82 16.26 2.49 -0.39
C GLY A 82 17.57 3.15 -0.86
N ASP A 83 18.02 2.92 -2.10
CA ASP A 83 19.21 3.55 -2.70
C ASP A 83 18.80 4.63 -3.71
N PHE A 84 18.73 5.86 -3.22
CA PHE A 84 18.22 7.01 -3.94
C PHE A 84 19.24 7.66 -4.87
N TYR A 85 18.74 8.25 -5.96
CA TYR A 85 19.46 9.19 -6.81
C TYR A 85 18.50 10.26 -7.33
N ASN A 86 19.02 11.42 -7.75
CA ASN A 86 18.18 12.42 -8.39
C ASN A 86 18.25 12.31 -9.91
N GLN A 87 17.08 12.44 -10.52
CA GLN A 87 16.88 12.58 -11.95
C GLN A 87 16.44 14.01 -12.22
N LEU A 88 17.19 14.73 -13.07
CA LEU A 88 16.70 15.98 -13.63
C LEU A 88 15.78 15.67 -14.80
N ALA A 89 14.74 16.48 -14.94
CA ALA A 89 13.89 16.50 -16.13
C ALA A 89 13.42 17.93 -16.42
N THR A 90 12.76 18.13 -17.55
CA THR A 90 12.11 19.41 -17.89
C THR A 90 10.75 19.49 -17.22
N VAL A 91 10.31 20.69 -16.82
CA VAL A 91 9.01 20.83 -16.13
C VAL A 91 7.85 20.43 -17.04
N GLY A 92 6.92 19.63 -16.50
CA GLY A 92 5.59 19.40 -17.09
C GLY A 92 5.55 18.35 -18.20
N VAL A 93 6.60 17.54 -18.33
CA VAL A 93 6.80 16.55 -19.41
C VAL A 93 5.64 15.57 -19.57
N THR A 94 5.02 15.12 -18.47
CA THR A 94 3.94 14.12 -18.48
C THR A 94 2.76 14.49 -19.38
N ASP A 95 2.53 15.79 -19.59
CA ASP A 95 1.41 16.28 -20.40
C ASP A 95 1.88 17.29 -21.47
N ALA A 96 3.19 17.44 -21.69
CA ALA A 96 3.78 18.43 -22.59
C ALA A 96 4.50 17.76 -23.76
N ASP A 97 4.07 18.00 -24.99
CA ASP A 97 4.68 17.40 -26.19
C ASP A 97 5.95 18.13 -26.66
N TYR A 98 6.29 19.24 -26.03
CA TYR A 98 7.50 20.02 -26.32
C TYR A 98 8.13 20.53 -25.03
N SER A 99 9.38 20.15 -24.79
CA SER A 99 10.14 20.59 -23.62
C SER A 99 11.48 21.22 -24.00
N GLY A 100 12.21 21.74 -23.02
CA GLY A 100 13.57 22.28 -23.21
C GLY A 100 13.75 23.65 -22.56
N PHE A 101 14.41 24.57 -23.27
CA PHE A 101 14.62 25.95 -22.84
C PHE A 101 14.34 26.93 -23.97
N ILE A 102 14.10 28.18 -23.58
CA ILE A 102 13.96 29.32 -24.50
C ILE A 102 15.14 30.29 -24.35
N CYS A 103 15.57 30.90 -25.45
CA CYS A 103 16.67 31.85 -25.47
C CYS A 103 16.54 32.90 -26.57
N LEU A 104 17.12 34.08 -26.34
CA LEU A 104 17.27 35.08 -27.39
C LEU A 104 18.26 34.59 -28.47
N PRO A 105 17.87 34.59 -29.76
CA PRO A 105 18.68 33.98 -30.83
C PRO A 105 20.09 34.57 -30.98
N GLN A 106 20.26 35.86 -30.70
CA GLN A 106 21.56 36.54 -30.83
C GLN A 106 22.61 36.10 -29.80
N TYR A 107 22.21 35.35 -28.76
CA TYR A 107 23.09 34.87 -27.68
C TYR A 107 23.04 33.34 -27.53
N GLU A 108 22.52 32.63 -28.54
CA GLU A 108 22.21 31.19 -28.46
C GLU A 108 23.43 30.35 -28.04
N GLU A 109 24.59 30.56 -28.68
CA GLU A 109 25.79 29.75 -28.44
C GLU A 109 26.38 29.97 -27.03
N GLU A 110 26.40 31.22 -26.56
CA GLU A 110 26.86 31.56 -25.23
C GLU A 110 25.90 31.05 -24.14
N ILE A 111 24.59 31.13 -24.38
CA ILE A 111 23.55 30.60 -23.46
C ILE A 111 23.66 29.09 -23.36
N VAL A 112 23.71 28.39 -24.49
CA VAL A 112 23.85 26.93 -24.56
C VAL A 112 25.10 26.49 -23.79
N THR A 113 26.21 27.19 -23.99
CA THR A 113 27.47 26.89 -23.30
C THR A 113 27.35 27.13 -21.79
N ALA A 114 26.76 28.25 -21.37
CA ALA A 114 26.59 28.58 -19.96
C ALA A 114 25.68 27.57 -19.22
N LEU A 115 24.52 27.22 -19.80
CA LEU A 115 23.59 26.25 -19.22
C LEU A 115 24.23 24.86 -19.11
N ALA A 116 24.93 24.41 -20.15
CA ALA A 116 25.61 23.12 -20.12
C ALA A 116 26.72 23.06 -19.08
N GLN A 117 27.57 24.11 -19.00
CA GLN A 117 28.62 24.20 -17.99
C GLN A 117 28.07 24.20 -16.58
N TYR A 118 26.98 24.95 -16.34
CA TYR A 118 26.34 24.99 -15.04
C TYR A 118 25.85 23.61 -14.61
N LEU A 119 25.13 22.90 -15.49
CA LEU A 119 24.60 21.57 -15.18
C LEU A 119 25.71 20.54 -14.96
N GLN A 120 26.80 20.60 -15.74
CA GLN A 120 27.97 19.74 -15.56
C GLN A 120 28.67 19.96 -14.20
N GLN A 121 28.62 21.17 -13.65
CA GLN A 121 29.18 21.49 -12.33
C GLN A 121 28.28 21.04 -11.15
N GLN A 122 26.99 20.78 -11.40
CA GLN A 122 26.08 20.32 -10.34
C GLN A 122 26.28 18.82 -10.04
N GLU A 123 26.71 18.52 -8.82
CA GLU A 123 26.99 17.16 -8.33
C GLU A 123 25.74 16.44 -7.76
N THR A 124 24.57 17.09 -7.79
CA THR A 124 23.36 16.57 -7.13
C THR A 124 22.47 15.71 -8.02
N TRP A 125 22.77 15.55 -9.30
CA TRP A 125 21.97 14.74 -10.23
C TRP A 125 22.79 13.65 -10.89
N SER A 126 22.14 12.51 -11.20
CA SER A 126 22.80 11.35 -11.80
C SER A 126 22.36 11.09 -13.24
N VAL A 127 21.08 11.36 -13.52
CA VAL A 127 20.46 11.21 -14.83
C VAL A 127 19.78 12.54 -15.16
N PHE A 128 19.94 13.01 -16.39
CA PHE A 128 19.17 14.11 -16.92
C PHE A 128 18.35 13.61 -18.11
N GLU A 129 17.04 13.53 -17.90
CA GLU A 129 16.06 13.11 -18.88
C GLU A 129 15.51 14.33 -19.62
N LEU A 130 15.61 14.27 -20.94
CA LEU A 130 15.25 15.34 -21.85
C LEU A 130 14.20 14.76 -22.81
N GLU A 131 12.93 14.90 -22.44
CA GLU A 131 11.81 14.30 -23.17
C GLU A 131 11.21 15.24 -24.22
N HIS A 132 10.60 14.65 -25.23
CA HIS A 132 9.81 15.35 -26.22
C HIS A 132 10.56 16.51 -26.92
N ILE A 133 11.83 16.27 -27.24
CA ILE A 133 12.68 17.22 -27.99
C ILE A 133 12.52 16.98 -29.48
N LEU A 134 12.28 18.02 -30.27
CA LEU A 134 12.33 17.91 -31.73
C LEU A 134 13.72 17.44 -32.20
N THR A 135 13.78 16.42 -33.05
CA THR A 135 15.05 15.89 -33.60
C THR A 135 15.82 16.94 -34.39
N THR A 136 15.13 17.94 -34.93
CA THR A 136 15.68 19.06 -35.70
C THR A 136 16.08 20.27 -34.85
N ASN A 137 15.84 20.25 -33.53
CA ASN A 137 16.11 21.38 -32.63
C ASN A 137 17.62 21.64 -32.55
N LYS A 138 18.08 22.78 -33.07
CA LYS A 138 19.52 23.04 -33.21
C LYS A 138 20.17 23.35 -31.86
N LYS A 139 19.52 24.15 -31.03
CA LYS A 139 20.06 24.57 -29.73
C LYS A 139 20.20 23.40 -28.76
N LEU A 140 19.23 22.49 -28.69
CA LEU A 140 19.32 21.30 -27.84
C LEU A 140 20.37 20.32 -28.36
N ASN A 141 20.52 20.17 -29.68
CA ASN A 141 21.61 19.39 -30.26
C ASN A 141 23.00 19.99 -29.93
N LEU A 142 23.15 21.32 -29.93
CA LEU A 142 24.38 22.00 -29.50
C LEU A 142 24.64 21.83 -28.00
N PHE A 143 23.58 21.88 -27.19
CA PHE A 143 23.63 21.66 -25.74
C PHE A 143 24.10 20.25 -25.41
N LEU A 144 23.52 19.22 -26.03
CA LEU A 144 23.89 17.82 -25.81
C LEU A 144 25.34 17.51 -26.18
N LYS A 145 25.89 18.15 -27.22
CA LYS A 145 27.30 18.02 -27.60
C LYS A 145 28.28 18.47 -26.52
N LYS A 146 27.83 19.20 -25.49
CA LYS A 146 28.67 19.60 -24.36
C LYS A 146 28.82 18.48 -23.31
N PHE A 147 27.98 17.44 -23.34
CA PHE A 147 28.04 16.29 -22.43
C PHE A 147 28.75 15.13 -23.12
N VAL A 148 30.07 15.07 -22.99
CA VAL A 148 30.92 14.11 -23.72
C VAL A 148 31.49 13.03 -22.79
N GLN A 149 31.88 11.91 -23.39
CA GLN A 149 32.66 10.88 -22.71
C GLN A 149 34.06 11.41 -22.28
N PRO A 150 34.67 10.86 -21.20
CA PRO A 150 34.20 9.68 -20.44
C PRO A 150 33.19 10.01 -19.32
N ASP A 151 32.93 11.28 -19.03
CA ASP A 151 32.16 11.69 -17.84
C ASP A 151 30.65 11.50 -18.01
N PHE A 152 30.16 11.54 -19.25
CA PHE A 152 28.75 11.39 -19.58
C PHE A 152 28.53 10.36 -20.69
N GLU A 153 27.44 9.62 -20.55
CA GLU A 153 26.88 8.79 -21.61
C GLU A 153 25.55 9.39 -22.04
N ILE A 154 25.36 9.49 -23.36
CA ILE A 154 24.10 9.96 -23.95
C ILE A 154 23.44 8.76 -24.60
N GLN A 155 22.23 8.45 -24.15
CA GLN A 155 21.38 7.42 -24.72
C GLN A 155 20.12 8.04 -25.30
N GLN A 156 19.83 7.73 -26.56
CA GLN A 156 18.51 7.98 -27.14
C GLN A 156 17.61 6.78 -26.83
N LEU A 157 16.43 7.02 -26.28
CA LEU A 157 15.47 5.93 -26.02
C LEU A 157 14.84 5.44 -27.33
N ASN A 158 14.77 4.12 -27.48
CA ASN A 158 14.28 3.46 -28.70
C ASN A 158 12.80 3.76 -28.94
N SER A 159 12.43 3.90 -30.22
CA SER A 159 11.04 4.19 -30.64
C SER A 159 10.02 3.10 -30.27
N GLU A 160 10.48 1.86 -30.06
CA GLU A 160 9.61 0.75 -29.64
C GLU A 160 8.96 0.99 -28.27
N TYR A 161 9.62 1.72 -27.35
CA TYR A 161 9.05 2.08 -26.05
C TYR A 161 7.86 3.02 -26.15
N PHE A 162 7.78 3.79 -27.24
CA PHE A 162 6.76 4.83 -27.46
C PHE A 162 5.72 4.40 -28.49
N THR A 163 5.78 3.14 -28.94
CA THR A 163 4.81 2.56 -29.86
C THR A 163 3.80 1.74 -29.06
N ASN A 164 2.53 2.11 -29.13
CA ASN A 164 1.47 1.34 -28.47
C ASN A 164 1.27 0.01 -29.21
N SER A 165 1.44 -1.10 -28.48
CA SER A 165 1.37 -2.45 -29.05
C SER A 165 -0.04 -2.85 -29.52
N LEU A 166 -1.08 -2.15 -29.08
CA LEU A 166 -2.47 -2.47 -29.43
C LEU A 166 -2.90 -1.89 -30.78
N ASP A 167 -2.39 -0.74 -31.17
CA ASP A 167 -2.82 0.02 -32.35
C ASP A 167 -1.67 0.51 -33.24
N GLU A 168 -0.44 0.13 -32.92
CA GLU A 168 0.80 0.47 -33.65
C GLU A 168 1.04 1.99 -33.77
N ILE A 169 0.43 2.79 -32.87
CA ILE A 169 0.59 4.24 -32.84
C ILE A 169 1.95 4.58 -32.21
N ASN A 170 2.77 5.32 -32.95
CA ASN A 170 4.07 5.83 -32.51
C ASN A 170 3.91 7.27 -31.99
N ASN A 171 4.07 7.45 -30.68
CA ASN A 171 3.93 8.74 -30.01
C ASN A 171 5.13 9.69 -30.21
N GLN A 172 6.23 9.24 -30.83
CA GLN A 172 7.34 10.10 -31.22
C GLN A 172 7.10 10.85 -32.54
N ILE A 173 6.02 10.52 -33.26
CA ILE A 173 5.63 11.19 -34.50
C ILE A 173 4.59 12.25 -34.15
N ILE A 174 4.82 13.48 -34.62
CA ILE A 174 3.89 14.60 -34.50
C ILE A 174 3.37 15.00 -35.88
N PRO A 175 2.13 14.63 -36.23
CA PRO A 175 1.49 15.12 -37.44
C PRO A 175 1.09 16.59 -37.29
N TYR A 176 1.34 17.41 -38.31
CA TYR A 176 0.93 18.81 -38.32
C TYR A 176 0.62 19.30 -39.73
N VAL A 177 -0.18 20.36 -39.84
CA VAL A 177 -0.61 20.96 -41.10
C VAL A 177 -0.11 22.40 -41.15
N VAL A 178 0.53 22.76 -42.26
CA VAL A 178 0.83 24.16 -42.58
C VAL A 178 -0.42 24.78 -43.19
N LEU A 179 -0.91 25.85 -42.57
CA LEU A 179 -2.14 26.51 -42.95
C LEU A 179 -1.88 27.64 -43.96
N PRO A 180 -2.55 27.61 -45.13
CA PRO A 180 -2.46 28.70 -46.11
C PRO A 180 -3.28 29.93 -45.65
N ASP A 181 -3.25 31.00 -46.45
CA ASP A 181 -3.94 32.25 -46.14
C ASP A 181 -5.47 32.19 -46.33
N SER A 182 -5.99 31.18 -47.02
CA SER A 182 -7.44 31.04 -47.25
C SER A 182 -7.94 29.60 -47.20
N TRP A 183 -9.19 29.43 -46.78
CA TRP A 183 -9.85 28.13 -46.69
C TRP A 183 -9.97 27.44 -48.05
N ASP A 184 -10.22 28.20 -49.12
CA ASP A 184 -10.31 27.64 -50.47
C ASP A 184 -8.98 27.09 -50.96
N ASP A 185 -7.87 27.79 -50.66
CA ASP A 185 -6.51 27.32 -50.98
C ASP A 185 -6.22 26.01 -50.24
N TYR A 186 -6.53 25.94 -48.95
CA TYR A 186 -6.38 24.71 -48.15
C TYR A 186 -7.15 23.53 -48.75
N LEU A 187 -8.43 23.74 -49.07
CA LEU A 187 -9.26 22.70 -49.68
C LEU A 187 -8.70 22.24 -51.03
N GLN A 188 -8.14 23.14 -51.83
CA GLN A 188 -7.69 22.83 -53.19
C GLN A 188 -6.30 22.18 -53.22
N ASN A 189 -5.38 22.66 -52.40
CA ASN A 189 -3.95 22.37 -52.52
C ASN A 189 -3.39 21.53 -51.36
N CYS A 190 -4.05 21.47 -50.21
CA CYS A 190 -3.58 20.68 -49.06
C CYS A 190 -4.31 19.34 -48.92
N LEU A 191 -5.50 19.17 -49.52
CA LEU A 191 -6.35 18.00 -49.33
C LEU A 191 -6.52 17.16 -50.60
N SER A 192 -6.71 15.85 -50.40
CA SER A 192 -7.15 14.97 -51.49
C SER A 192 -8.55 15.36 -51.98
N SER A 193 -8.84 15.09 -53.26
CA SER A 193 -10.17 15.36 -53.83
C SER A 193 -11.30 14.68 -53.03
N ASN A 194 -11.07 13.47 -52.51
CA ASN A 194 -12.02 12.73 -51.70
C ASN A 194 -12.25 13.41 -50.33
N THR A 195 -11.18 13.79 -49.62
CA THR A 195 -11.30 14.50 -48.33
C THR A 195 -12.05 15.82 -48.52
N ARG A 196 -11.66 16.63 -49.51
CA ARG A 196 -12.34 17.91 -49.82
C ARG A 196 -13.84 17.72 -50.05
N GLN A 197 -14.23 16.72 -50.86
CA GLN A 197 -15.64 16.42 -51.12
C GLN A 197 -16.37 15.98 -49.84
N LYS A 198 -15.73 15.17 -48.99
CA LYS A 198 -16.28 14.76 -47.69
C LYS A 198 -16.53 15.96 -46.78
N ILE A 199 -15.54 16.86 -46.61
CA ILE A 199 -15.68 18.08 -45.79
C ILE A 199 -16.84 18.93 -46.31
N ARG A 200 -16.86 19.26 -47.61
CA ARG A 200 -17.94 20.06 -48.22
C ARG A 200 -19.32 19.42 -48.08
N ARG A 201 -19.41 18.09 -48.07
CA ARG A 201 -20.68 17.38 -47.86
C ARG A 201 -21.14 17.47 -46.42
N PHE A 202 -20.25 17.25 -45.46
CA PHE A 202 -20.61 17.27 -44.04
C PHE A 202 -20.88 18.69 -43.54
N PHE A 203 -20.12 19.69 -43.99
CA PHE A 203 -20.41 21.10 -43.68
C PHE A 203 -21.80 21.49 -44.18
N ARG A 204 -22.12 21.19 -45.46
CA ARG A 204 -23.47 21.41 -46.00
C ARG A 204 -24.54 20.70 -45.17
N LYS A 205 -24.32 19.45 -44.75
CA LYS A 205 -25.29 18.70 -43.91
C LYS A 205 -25.54 19.37 -42.56
N ILE A 206 -24.50 19.95 -41.96
CA ILE A 206 -24.59 20.64 -40.66
C ILE A 206 -25.25 22.01 -40.84
N GLU A 207 -24.84 22.77 -41.85
CA GLU A 207 -25.35 24.12 -42.13
C GLU A 207 -26.79 24.12 -42.65
N SER A 208 -27.22 23.06 -43.36
CA SER A 208 -28.56 23.00 -43.97
C SER A 208 -29.64 22.38 -43.07
N SER A 209 -29.31 22.02 -41.83
CA SER A 209 -30.20 21.28 -40.93
C SER A 209 -30.23 21.91 -39.55
N ASP A 210 -31.42 22.23 -39.05
CA ASP A 210 -31.62 22.69 -37.67
C ASP A 210 -31.35 21.59 -36.63
N GLU A 211 -31.09 20.35 -37.06
CA GLU A 211 -30.76 19.25 -36.17
C GLU A 211 -29.32 19.29 -35.66
N PHE A 212 -28.37 19.95 -36.35
CA PHE A 212 -26.97 19.98 -35.93
C PHE A 212 -26.58 21.38 -35.49
N ARG A 213 -25.78 21.46 -34.42
CA ARG A 213 -25.16 22.73 -34.00
C ARG A 213 -23.73 22.50 -33.53
N LEU A 214 -22.89 23.51 -33.74
CA LEU A 214 -21.56 23.61 -33.17
C LEU A 214 -21.59 24.70 -32.10
N THR A 215 -21.06 24.41 -30.93
CA THR A 215 -20.82 25.43 -29.89
C THR A 215 -19.34 25.51 -29.58
N GLU A 216 -18.90 26.72 -29.25
CA GLU A 216 -17.56 26.99 -28.74
C GLU A 216 -17.67 27.40 -27.27
N VAL A 217 -16.60 27.14 -26.52
CA VAL A 217 -16.54 27.43 -25.09
C VAL A 217 -16.54 28.92 -24.81
N ASP A 218 -17.31 29.32 -23.80
CA ASP A 218 -17.33 30.66 -23.22
C ASP A 218 -17.48 30.58 -21.69
N ALA A 219 -17.58 31.74 -21.03
CA ALA A 219 -17.63 31.81 -19.57
C ALA A 219 -18.92 31.22 -18.99
N ASP A 220 -20.02 31.19 -19.76
CA ASP A 220 -21.32 30.69 -19.31
C ASP A 220 -21.43 29.17 -19.46
N ASN A 221 -20.65 28.56 -20.38
CA ASN A 221 -20.76 27.15 -20.73
C ASN A 221 -19.51 26.29 -20.45
N LEU A 222 -18.43 26.88 -19.89
CA LEU A 222 -17.14 26.22 -19.63
C LEU A 222 -17.28 24.86 -18.95
N GLU A 223 -17.86 24.85 -17.75
CA GLU A 223 -18.00 23.64 -16.92
C GLU A 223 -18.77 22.54 -17.66
N HIS A 224 -19.85 22.94 -18.33
CA HIS A 224 -20.69 22.00 -19.06
C HIS A 224 -19.96 21.40 -20.28
N HIS A 225 -19.21 22.20 -21.02
CA HIS A 225 -18.42 21.73 -22.15
C HIS A 225 -17.29 20.80 -21.72
N ILE A 226 -16.59 21.11 -20.62
CA ILE A 226 -15.55 20.24 -20.06
C ILE A 226 -16.14 18.93 -19.57
N GLU A 227 -17.29 18.96 -18.89
CA GLU A 227 -18.01 17.75 -18.45
C GLU A 227 -18.36 16.84 -19.64
N ILE A 228 -18.86 17.41 -20.73
CA ILE A 228 -19.17 16.65 -21.96
C ILE A 228 -17.92 16.00 -22.54
N LEU A 229 -16.84 16.78 -22.68
CA LEU A 229 -15.56 16.29 -23.19
C LEU A 229 -15.07 15.09 -22.36
N ILE A 230 -15.04 15.22 -21.04
CA ILE A 230 -14.60 14.19 -20.08
C ILE A 230 -15.50 12.96 -20.16
N LYS A 231 -16.82 13.14 -20.16
CA LYS A 231 -17.80 12.04 -20.19
C LYS A 231 -17.63 11.18 -21.45
N LEU A 232 -17.55 11.84 -22.61
CA LEU A 232 -17.30 11.13 -23.87
C LEU A 232 -15.90 10.49 -23.86
N TRP A 233 -14.88 11.21 -23.37
CA TRP A 233 -13.51 10.70 -23.32
C TRP A 233 -13.40 9.43 -22.46
N ARG A 234 -14.04 9.40 -21.29
CA ARG A 234 -14.11 8.20 -20.45
C ARG A 234 -14.77 7.04 -21.19
N ALA A 235 -15.88 7.30 -21.89
CA ALA A 235 -16.53 6.27 -22.71
C ALA A 235 -15.61 5.74 -23.84
N ASN A 236 -14.72 6.57 -24.41
CA ASN A 236 -13.74 6.17 -25.41
C ASN A 236 -12.58 5.34 -24.84
N TRP A 237 -12.15 5.58 -23.58
CA TRP A 237 -10.83 5.14 -23.10
C TRP A 237 -10.81 4.30 -21.82
N GLU A 238 -11.84 4.38 -20.96
CA GLU A 238 -11.82 3.74 -19.63
C GLU A 238 -11.69 2.21 -19.71
N GLY A 239 -12.38 1.58 -20.67
CA GLY A 239 -12.27 0.15 -20.92
C GLY A 239 -10.88 -0.31 -21.40
N ARG A 240 -10.02 0.60 -21.85
CA ARG A 240 -8.65 0.31 -22.30
C ARG A 240 -7.60 0.66 -21.25
N LYS A 241 -7.78 1.77 -20.53
CA LYS A 241 -6.79 2.35 -19.62
C LYS A 241 -7.01 2.00 -18.14
N GLY A 242 -8.21 1.51 -17.79
CA GLY A 242 -8.61 1.27 -16.40
C GLY A 242 -9.09 2.53 -15.69
N ALA A 243 -9.99 2.36 -14.71
CA ALA A 243 -10.66 3.47 -14.03
C ALA A 243 -9.67 4.39 -13.28
N GLU A 244 -8.76 3.83 -12.48
CA GLU A 244 -7.81 4.61 -11.66
C GLU A 244 -6.88 5.49 -12.52
N SER A 245 -6.32 4.93 -13.60
CA SER A 245 -5.48 5.68 -14.54
C SER A 245 -6.26 6.81 -15.21
N CYS A 246 -7.53 6.57 -15.56
CA CYS A 246 -8.40 7.58 -16.15
C CYS A 246 -8.71 8.71 -15.16
N ASP A 247 -8.86 8.42 -13.86
CA ASP A 247 -9.12 9.44 -12.84
C ASP A 247 -7.97 10.44 -12.72
N ALA A 248 -6.73 9.96 -12.69
CA ALA A 248 -5.54 10.81 -12.65
C ALA A 248 -5.42 11.69 -13.91
N ILE A 249 -5.64 11.12 -15.09
CA ILE A 249 -5.59 11.86 -16.38
C ILE A 249 -6.69 12.93 -16.42
N VAL A 250 -7.92 12.56 -16.07
CA VAL A 250 -9.07 13.48 -16.07
C VAL A 250 -8.84 14.63 -15.09
N HIS A 251 -8.28 14.36 -13.92
CA HIS A 251 -7.95 15.41 -12.96
C HIS A 251 -6.93 16.41 -13.53
N SER A 252 -5.83 15.93 -14.13
CA SER A 252 -4.83 16.83 -14.74
C SER A 252 -5.41 17.62 -15.92
N MET A 253 -6.10 16.93 -16.82
CA MET A 253 -6.76 17.54 -17.98
C MET A 253 -7.75 18.62 -17.57
N ASN A 254 -8.52 18.39 -16.51
CA ASN A 254 -9.48 19.38 -16.01
C ASN A 254 -8.76 20.66 -15.57
N LEU A 255 -7.70 20.57 -14.77
CA LEU A 255 -6.93 21.73 -14.31
C LEU A 255 -6.34 22.52 -15.49
N GLU A 256 -5.79 21.82 -16.48
CA GLU A 256 -5.15 22.44 -17.65
C GLU A 256 -6.15 23.17 -18.54
N LEU A 257 -7.33 22.60 -18.77
CA LEU A 257 -8.39 23.23 -19.55
C LEU A 257 -8.89 24.53 -18.90
N HIS A 258 -9.13 24.52 -17.58
CA HIS A 258 -9.54 25.73 -16.85
C HIS A 258 -8.46 26.81 -16.92
N HIS A 259 -7.21 26.45 -16.62
CA HIS A 259 -6.09 27.38 -16.67
C HIS A 259 -5.88 27.98 -18.08
N CYS A 260 -6.00 27.17 -19.12
CA CYS A 260 -5.90 27.67 -20.50
C CYS A 260 -7.09 28.56 -20.88
N PHE A 261 -8.30 28.27 -20.40
CA PHE A 261 -9.46 29.11 -20.60
C PHE A 261 -9.29 30.48 -19.93
N GLU A 262 -8.89 30.52 -18.65
CA GLU A 262 -8.61 31.75 -17.89
C GLU A 262 -7.57 32.65 -18.58
N ASN A 263 -6.64 32.04 -19.32
CA ASN A 263 -5.58 32.73 -20.06
C ASN A 263 -5.90 32.95 -21.56
N ASN A 264 -7.14 32.75 -21.99
CA ASN A 264 -7.61 32.94 -23.38
C ASN A 264 -6.85 32.09 -24.43
N CYS A 265 -6.44 30.90 -24.01
CA CYS A 265 -5.66 29.93 -24.79
C CYS A 265 -6.40 28.60 -25.01
N LEU A 266 -7.70 28.50 -24.70
CA LEU A 266 -8.52 27.33 -24.98
C LEU A 266 -9.55 27.63 -26.09
N SER A 267 -9.64 26.75 -27.08
CA SER A 267 -10.82 26.60 -27.95
C SER A 267 -11.37 25.19 -27.74
N LEU A 268 -12.56 25.09 -27.16
CA LEU A 268 -13.25 23.83 -26.95
C LEU A 268 -14.56 23.81 -27.75
N LEU A 269 -14.60 22.95 -28.76
CA LEU A 269 -15.70 22.82 -29.72
C LEU A 269 -16.52 21.58 -29.41
N ILE A 270 -17.85 21.72 -29.33
CA ILE A 270 -18.79 20.60 -29.19
C ILE A 270 -19.67 20.52 -30.43
N LEU A 271 -19.76 19.32 -31.02
CA LEU A 271 -20.74 19.02 -32.05
C LEU A 271 -21.95 18.36 -31.43
N TRP A 272 -23.13 18.87 -31.76
CA TRP A 272 -24.41 18.38 -31.25
C TRP A 272 -25.31 17.88 -32.37
N LYS A 273 -26.19 16.94 -32.01
CA LYS A 273 -27.43 16.71 -32.73
C LYS A 273 -28.60 16.94 -31.78
N LYS A 274 -29.35 18.02 -31.99
CA LYS A 274 -30.33 18.56 -31.04
C LYS A 274 -29.66 18.79 -29.68
N GLU A 275 -30.07 18.05 -28.65
CA GLU A 275 -29.48 18.11 -27.30
C GLU A 275 -28.42 17.04 -27.03
N GLN A 276 -28.16 16.13 -27.98
CA GLN A 276 -27.17 15.07 -27.79
C GLN A 276 -25.78 15.56 -28.23
N PRO A 277 -24.76 15.60 -27.34
CA PRO A 277 -23.39 15.85 -27.74
C PRO A 277 -22.83 14.62 -28.46
N LEU A 278 -22.25 14.84 -29.63
CA LEU A 278 -21.69 13.80 -30.50
C LEU A 278 -20.17 13.73 -30.45
N GLY A 279 -19.51 14.82 -30.08
CA GLY A 279 -18.06 14.87 -29.96
C GLY A 279 -17.60 16.22 -29.46
N ALA A 280 -16.39 16.22 -28.91
CA ALA A 280 -15.74 17.39 -28.36
C ALA A 280 -14.27 17.41 -28.79
N ILE A 281 -13.73 18.58 -29.10
CA ILE A 281 -12.29 18.78 -29.30
C ILE A 281 -11.86 20.04 -28.55
N ALA A 282 -10.88 19.87 -27.65
CA ALA A 282 -10.14 20.96 -27.03
C ALA A 282 -8.84 21.20 -27.79
N ASN A 283 -8.64 22.43 -28.24
CA ASN A 283 -7.39 22.91 -28.82
C ASN A 283 -6.78 24.00 -27.93
N LEU A 284 -5.46 23.98 -27.83
CA LEU A 284 -4.65 25.03 -27.21
C LEU A 284 -4.27 26.06 -28.28
N ILE A 285 -4.35 27.34 -27.93
CA ILE A 285 -4.13 28.44 -28.85
C ILE A 285 -2.82 29.15 -28.51
N ASP A 286 -1.86 29.10 -29.41
CA ASP A 286 -0.65 29.92 -29.34
C ASP A 286 -0.72 31.08 -30.35
N ARG A 287 -1.07 32.25 -29.83
CA ARG A 287 -1.15 33.47 -30.65
C ARG A 287 0.22 34.01 -31.05
N SER A 288 1.22 33.83 -30.20
CA SER A 288 2.58 34.32 -30.46
C SER A 288 3.25 33.53 -31.58
N LYS A 289 3.04 32.21 -31.61
CA LYS A 289 3.58 31.32 -32.65
C LYS A 289 2.61 31.07 -33.80
N LYS A 290 1.40 31.62 -33.71
CA LYS A 290 0.32 31.42 -34.69
C LYS A 290 0.07 29.94 -34.94
N SER A 291 0.02 29.14 -33.87
CA SER A 291 -0.32 27.73 -33.92
C SER A 291 -1.56 27.40 -33.09
N ILE A 292 -2.28 26.37 -33.53
CA ILE A 292 -3.36 25.70 -32.80
C ILE A 292 -2.89 24.27 -32.54
N LEU A 293 -2.97 23.79 -31.30
CA LEU A 293 -2.52 22.47 -30.90
C LEU A 293 -3.71 21.64 -30.44
N PHE A 294 -3.94 20.50 -31.09
CA PHE A 294 -4.99 19.55 -30.73
C PHE A 294 -4.60 18.82 -29.44
N PHE A 295 -5.14 19.28 -28.31
CA PHE A 295 -4.78 18.75 -27.01
C PHE A 295 -5.53 17.46 -26.68
N VAL A 296 -6.86 17.48 -26.81
CA VAL A 296 -7.67 16.28 -26.55
C VAL A 296 -8.97 16.30 -27.34
N GLY A 297 -9.43 15.11 -27.73
CA GLY A 297 -10.71 14.92 -28.39
C GLY A 297 -11.47 13.70 -27.88
N SER A 298 -12.78 13.75 -27.97
CA SER A 298 -13.69 12.66 -27.62
C SER A 298 -14.90 12.62 -28.55
N ARG A 299 -15.56 11.47 -28.62
CA ARG A 299 -16.69 11.26 -29.55
C ARG A 299 -17.61 10.13 -29.10
N ASP A 300 -18.87 10.24 -29.47
CA ASP A 300 -19.80 9.12 -29.46
C ASP A 300 -19.44 8.15 -30.60
N GLU A 301 -18.87 6.99 -30.25
CA GLU A 301 -18.49 5.97 -31.24
C GLU A 301 -19.68 5.22 -31.82
N THR A 302 -20.85 5.32 -31.20
CA THR A 302 -22.08 4.67 -31.67
C THR A 302 -22.74 5.47 -32.79
N PHE A 303 -22.48 6.77 -32.88
CA PHE A 303 -23.04 7.64 -33.90
C PHE A 303 -22.37 7.43 -35.27
N LYS A 304 -23.17 7.11 -36.30
CA LYS A 304 -22.67 6.73 -37.65
C LYS A 304 -23.03 7.67 -38.80
N GLU A 305 -23.91 8.65 -38.60
CA GLU A 305 -24.40 9.49 -39.71
C GLU A 305 -23.34 10.41 -40.31
N LEU A 306 -22.40 10.87 -39.48
CA LEU A 306 -21.18 11.57 -39.88
C LEU A 306 -20.13 11.37 -38.78
N PRO A 307 -18.82 11.44 -39.11
CA PRO A 307 -17.74 11.25 -38.14
C PRO A 307 -17.51 12.52 -37.29
N PRO A 308 -17.87 12.55 -35.99
CA PRO A 308 -17.84 13.79 -35.20
C PRO A 308 -16.44 14.41 -35.11
N GLY A 309 -15.42 13.61 -34.76
CA GLY A 309 -14.04 14.09 -34.65
C GLY A 309 -13.48 14.65 -35.96
N PHE A 310 -13.79 14.02 -37.10
CA PHE A 310 -13.34 14.52 -38.40
C PHE A 310 -13.97 15.88 -38.74
N VAL A 311 -15.26 16.07 -38.43
CA VAL A 311 -15.94 17.35 -38.63
C VAL A 311 -15.36 18.43 -37.72
N LEU A 312 -15.14 18.12 -36.45
CA LEU A 312 -14.60 19.06 -35.46
C LEU A 312 -13.18 19.51 -35.84
N HIS A 313 -12.31 18.60 -36.30
CA HIS A 313 -11.00 19.00 -36.83
C HIS A 313 -11.11 19.87 -38.09
N ALA A 314 -11.98 19.52 -39.04
CA ALA A 314 -12.16 20.33 -40.24
C ALA A 314 -12.63 21.76 -39.90
N TYR A 315 -13.55 21.90 -38.94
CA TYR A 315 -14.02 23.19 -38.45
C TYR A 315 -12.92 23.95 -37.70
N GLY A 316 -12.19 23.27 -36.82
CA GLY A 316 -11.05 23.86 -36.10
C GLY A 316 -9.97 24.39 -37.05
N ILE A 317 -9.64 23.64 -38.11
CA ILE A 317 -8.69 24.08 -39.14
C ILE A 317 -9.23 25.26 -39.95
N GLN A 318 -10.51 25.24 -40.33
CA GLN A 318 -11.13 26.38 -41.02
C GLN A 318 -11.10 27.65 -40.15
N SER A 319 -11.46 27.52 -38.87
CA SER A 319 -11.41 28.62 -37.90
C SER A 319 -9.98 29.14 -37.73
N ALA A 320 -8.99 28.24 -37.62
CA ALA A 320 -7.59 28.61 -37.52
C ALA A 320 -7.12 29.44 -38.74
N ILE A 321 -7.44 29.00 -39.96
CA ILE A 321 -7.12 29.74 -41.20
C ILE A 321 -7.79 31.11 -41.21
N ASN A 322 -9.09 31.18 -40.91
CA ASN A 322 -9.85 32.42 -40.90
C ASN A 322 -9.31 33.44 -39.87
N ASN A 323 -8.70 32.95 -38.79
CA ASN A 323 -8.08 33.77 -37.76
C ASN A 323 -6.56 33.99 -37.98
N GLY A 324 -6.03 33.62 -39.15
CA GLY A 324 -4.65 33.91 -39.54
C GLY A 324 -3.58 33.05 -38.86
N PHE A 325 -3.97 31.92 -38.26
CA PHE A 325 -3.02 30.92 -37.75
C PHE A 325 -2.30 30.22 -38.92
N LYS A 326 -1.09 29.74 -38.66
CA LYS A 326 -0.17 29.17 -39.66
C LYS A 326 0.08 27.69 -39.49
N ILE A 327 -0.18 27.14 -38.32
CA ILE A 327 0.03 25.72 -38.02
C ILE A 327 -1.19 25.19 -37.29
N TYR A 328 -1.70 24.04 -37.74
CA TYR A 328 -2.58 23.19 -36.94
C TYR A 328 -1.82 21.92 -36.59
N ASP A 329 -1.53 21.74 -35.32
CA ASP A 329 -0.65 20.73 -34.77
C ASP A 329 -1.48 19.63 -34.14
N PHE A 330 -1.34 18.38 -34.61
CA PHE A 330 -2.11 17.25 -34.09
C PHE A 330 -1.46 16.59 -32.88
N LEU A 331 -0.33 17.12 -32.38
CA LEU A 331 0.35 16.57 -31.21
C LEU A 331 0.76 15.09 -31.40
N MET A 332 1.22 14.45 -30.33
CA MET A 332 1.75 13.08 -30.37
C MET A 332 0.80 12.06 -31.01
N GLY A 333 1.38 11.12 -31.76
CA GLY A 333 0.70 9.97 -32.35
C GLY A 333 0.45 10.13 -33.85
N ASN A 334 0.72 9.06 -34.60
CA ASN A 334 0.54 8.98 -36.05
C ASN A 334 -0.80 8.34 -36.46
N GLU A 335 -1.91 8.67 -35.79
CA GLU A 335 -3.20 8.11 -36.15
C GLU A 335 -3.59 8.44 -37.59
N ALA A 336 -3.99 7.42 -38.36
CA ALA A 336 -4.22 7.52 -39.80
C ALA A 336 -5.18 8.66 -40.22
N TYR A 337 -6.14 9.03 -39.37
CA TYR A 337 -7.08 10.09 -39.67
C TYR A 337 -6.42 11.49 -39.72
N LYS A 338 -5.34 11.73 -38.97
CA LYS A 338 -4.62 13.02 -38.95
C LYS A 338 -4.10 13.38 -40.34
N TYR A 339 -3.58 12.39 -41.07
CA TYR A 339 -3.08 12.54 -42.44
C TYR A 339 -4.16 12.84 -43.47
N SER A 340 -5.43 12.53 -43.18
CA SER A 340 -6.53 12.87 -44.09
C SER A 340 -6.69 14.37 -44.30
N PHE A 341 -6.15 15.18 -43.36
CA PHE A 341 -6.09 16.64 -43.38
C PHE A 341 -4.82 17.20 -44.05
N GLY A 342 -4.04 16.37 -44.75
CA GLY A 342 -2.80 16.82 -45.40
C GLY A 342 -1.65 17.04 -44.42
N ALA A 343 -1.68 16.35 -43.28
CA ALA A 343 -0.63 16.46 -42.26
C ALA A 343 0.72 15.94 -42.78
N LYS A 344 1.78 16.64 -42.39
CA LYS A 344 3.18 16.25 -42.52
C LYS A 344 3.69 15.77 -41.16
N GLU A 345 4.81 15.08 -41.16
CA GLU A 345 5.43 14.57 -39.93
C GLU A 345 6.59 15.45 -39.49
N ARG A 346 6.75 15.55 -38.17
CA ARG A 346 8.01 15.88 -37.49
C ARG A 346 8.19 14.90 -36.34
N TYR A 347 9.41 14.78 -35.86
CA TYR A 347 9.78 13.74 -34.90
C TYR A 347 10.30 14.37 -33.62
N ILE A 348 9.84 13.84 -32.50
CA ILE A 348 10.40 14.11 -31.18
C ILE A 348 11.20 12.91 -30.69
N GLN A 349 12.10 13.14 -29.75
CA GLN A 349 12.95 12.13 -29.14
C GLN A 349 13.07 12.38 -27.64
N THR A 350 13.31 11.30 -26.90
CA THR A 350 13.72 11.35 -25.49
C THR A 350 15.17 10.94 -25.37
N ILE A 351 15.94 11.77 -24.67
CA ILE A 351 17.38 11.61 -24.51
C ILE A 351 17.70 11.54 -23.02
N LEU A 352 18.47 10.54 -22.64
CA LEU A 352 19.03 10.41 -21.30
C LEU A 352 20.50 10.81 -21.34
N VAL A 353 20.88 11.76 -20.51
CA VAL A 353 22.28 12.09 -20.21
C VAL A 353 22.61 11.53 -18.85
N GLN A 354 23.45 10.50 -18.81
CA GLN A 354 23.81 9.80 -17.58
C GLN A 354 25.25 10.11 -17.19
N ARG A 355 25.46 10.49 -15.93
CA ARG A 355 26.81 10.62 -15.36
C ARG A 355 27.44 9.24 -15.18
N GLN A 356 28.60 9.04 -15.79
CA GLN A 356 29.38 7.82 -15.67
C GLN A 356 30.17 7.80 -14.36
N ASN A 357 30.37 6.61 -13.79
CA ASN A 357 31.09 6.36 -12.53
C ASN A 357 30.53 7.05 -11.26
N TRP A 358 29.52 7.92 -11.40
CA TRP A 358 28.88 8.65 -10.29
C TRP A 358 27.93 7.80 -9.45
N ILE A 359 27.25 6.83 -10.09
CA ILE A 359 26.33 5.91 -9.40
C ILE A 359 27.05 5.06 -8.35
N GLN A 360 28.37 4.86 -8.48
CA GLN A 360 29.18 4.06 -7.55
C GLN A 360 29.94 4.89 -6.51
N GLN A 361 30.08 6.20 -6.70
CA GLN A 361 30.89 7.07 -5.86
C GLN A 361 30.04 8.22 -5.30
N ASN A 362 29.56 8.06 -4.05
CA ASN A 362 28.93 9.11 -3.23
C ASN A 362 27.85 9.95 -3.93
N LYS A 363 26.72 9.33 -4.31
CA LYS A 363 25.51 10.02 -4.77
C LYS A 363 25.06 11.05 -3.73
N LYS A 364 25.29 12.33 -4.01
CA LYS A 364 24.78 13.42 -3.17
C LYS A 364 23.35 13.74 -3.59
N LEU A 365 22.42 13.67 -2.64
CA LEU A 365 21.04 14.09 -2.93
C LEU A 365 20.94 15.62 -3.03
N ASP A 366 20.00 16.11 -3.82
CA ASP A 366 19.66 17.52 -3.83
C ASP A 366 18.84 17.85 -2.58
N GLN A 367 19.07 19.00 -1.97
CA GLN A 367 18.36 19.40 -0.76
C GLN A 367 16.84 19.45 -0.98
N ARG A 368 16.39 19.81 -2.19
CA ARG A 368 14.97 19.93 -2.53
C ARG A 368 14.24 18.58 -2.53
N THR A 369 14.95 17.46 -2.70
CA THR A 369 14.35 16.10 -2.75
C THR A 369 14.34 15.38 -1.40
N LEU A 370 15.01 15.93 -0.37
CA LEU A 370 15.11 15.28 0.95
C LEU A 370 13.75 15.00 1.61
N PRO A 371 12.73 15.88 1.55
CA PRO A 371 11.43 15.57 2.14
C PRO A 371 10.77 14.33 1.54
N ILE A 372 10.91 14.15 0.22
CA ILE A 372 10.37 12.99 -0.50
C ILE A 372 11.18 11.73 -0.15
N ALA A 373 12.51 11.84 -0.14
CA ALA A 373 13.41 10.76 0.28
C ALA A 373 13.06 10.25 1.68
N LEU A 374 12.81 11.18 2.61
CA LEU A 374 12.50 10.90 4.00
C LEU A 374 11.18 10.14 4.12
N GLU A 375 10.12 10.55 3.41
CA GLU A 375 8.84 9.86 3.52
C GLU A 375 8.91 8.44 2.94
N ILE A 376 9.60 8.23 1.82
CA ILE A 376 9.86 6.89 1.28
C ILE A 376 10.66 6.05 2.31
N THR A 377 11.70 6.63 2.90
CA THR A 377 12.54 5.97 3.93
C THR A 377 11.72 5.58 5.17
N LYS A 378 10.81 6.46 5.62
CA LYS A 378 9.90 6.19 6.74
C LYS A 378 8.93 5.08 6.42
N ASN A 379 8.44 5.00 5.18
CA ASN A 379 7.59 3.90 4.74
C ASN A 379 8.33 2.55 4.76
N TYR A 380 9.58 2.51 4.30
CA TYR A 380 10.42 1.30 4.48
C TYR A 380 10.58 0.94 5.96
N HIS A 381 10.84 1.92 6.83
CA HIS A 381 10.97 1.67 8.27
C HIS A 381 9.67 1.12 8.89
N ARG A 382 8.51 1.73 8.58
CA ARG A 382 7.18 1.28 9.05
C ARG A 382 6.86 -0.14 8.58
N ALA A 383 7.24 -0.48 7.35
CA ALA A 383 7.07 -1.80 6.76
C ALA A 383 8.16 -2.81 7.18
N ASN A 384 9.03 -2.46 8.15
CA ASN A 384 10.10 -3.30 8.68
C ASN A 384 11.18 -3.70 7.65
N HIS A 385 11.31 -2.95 6.56
CA HIS A 385 12.40 -3.05 5.58
C HIS A 385 13.62 -2.25 6.08
N LEU A 386 14.33 -2.83 7.05
CA LEU A 386 15.34 -2.11 7.85
C LEU A 386 16.58 -1.73 7.05
N VAL A 387 16.98 -2.53 6.06
CA VAL A 387 18.18 -2.29 5.25
C VAL A 387 17.97 -1.10 4.32
N GLU A 388 16.81 -1.04 3.68
CA GLU A 388 16.37 0.02 2.79
C GLU A 388 16.21 1.34 3.56
N ALA A 389 15.57 1.27 4.74
CA ALA A 389 15.42 2.43 5.62
C ALA A 389 16.79 2.98 6.07
N GLU A 390 17.73 2.10 6.44
CA GLU A 390 19.07 2.51 6.85
C GLU A 390 19.82 3.26 5.73
N LYS A 391 19.76 2.74 4.50
CA LYS A 391 20.37 3.40 3.33
C LYS A 391 19.79 4.80 3.12
N GLY A 392 18.46 4.91 3.15
CA GLY A 392 17.76 6.18 2.99
C GLY A 392 18.16 7.22 4.03
N TYR A 393 18.13 6.87 5.32
CA TYR A 393 18.53 7.81 6.38
C TYR A 393 20.00 8.24 6.23
N ARG A 394 20.89 7.32 5.85
CA ARG A 394 22.31 7.65 5.62
C ARG A 394 22.49 8.62 4.46
N GLN A 395 21.78 8.45 3.35
CA GLN A 395 21.86 9.38 2.22
C GLN A 395 21.31 10.76 2.57
N ILE A 396 20.23 10.83 3.36
CA ILE A 396 19.68 12.10 3.86
C ILE A 396 20.71 12.80 4.75
N LEU A 397 21.31 12.08 5.72
CA LEU A 397 22.32 12.64 6.63
C LEU A 397 23.63 13.02 5.93
N ALA A 398 23.95 12.40 4.80
CA ALA A 398 25.10 12.80 3.99
C ALA A 398 24.93 14.20 3.36
N VAL A 399 23.69 14.65 3.16
CA VAL A 399 23.37 15.99 2.64
C VAL A 399 23.09 16.97 3.78
N GLN A 400 22.29 16.55 4.75
CA GLN A 400 21.93 17.34 5.92
C GLN A 400 22.27 16.55 7.19
N ALA A 401 23.51 16.68 7.65
CA ALA A 401 24.04 15.94 8.81
C ALA A 401 23.20 16.12 10.09
N ASN A 402 22.52 17.26 10.22
CA ASN A 402 21.71 17.63 11.37
C ASN A 402 20.20 17.40 11.13
N HIS A 403 19.82 16.53 10.18
CA HIS A 403 18.40 16.30 9.90
C HIS A 403 17.71 15.53 11.05
N PRO A 404 16.75 16.12 11.79
CA PRO A 404 16.26 15.56 13.04
C PRO A 404 15.58 14.19 12.90
N GLU A 405 14.63 14.07 11.96
CA GLU A 405 13.90 12.81 11.74
C GLU A 405 14.81 11.67 11.25
N ALA A 406 15.84 11.99 10.46
CA ALA A 406 16.77 10.99 9.95
C ALA A 406 17.76 10.53 11.04
N LEU A 407 18.24 11.44 11.90
CA LEU A 407 19.02 11.09 13.09
C LEU A 407 18.23 10.17 14.02
N TYR A 408 16.98 10.53 14.32
CA TYR A 408 16.10 9.71 15.16
C TYR A 408 15.83 8.33 14.54
N GLY A 409 15.43 8.31 13.26
CA GLY A 409 15.11 7.10 12.52
C GLY A 409 16.29 6.12 12.46
N LEU A 410 17.49 6.61 12.14
CA LEU A 410 18.70 5.81 12.14
C LEU A 410 19.08 5.35 13.55
N GLY A 411 18.92 6.21 14.57
CA GLY A 411 19.17 5.87 15.97
C GLY A 411 18.31 4.69 16.45
N VAL A 412 17.02 4.71 16.14
CA VAL A 412 16.08 3.62 16.45
C VAL A 412 16.47 2.32 15.73
N LEU A 413 16.90 2.39 14.47
CA LEU A 413 17.38 1.21 13.74
C LEU A 413 18.62 0.61 14.40
N ARG A 414 19.60 1.44 14.78
CA ARG A 414 20.82 1.00 15.48
C ARG A 414 20.51 0.36 16.82
N GLN A 415 19.57 0.93 17.58
CA GLN A 415 19.11 0.35 18.83
C GLN A 415 18.49 -1.04 18.62
N ARG A 416 17.62 -1.21 17.62
CA ARG A 416 17.02 -2.52 17.27
C ARG A 416 18.04 -3.56 16.82
N GLN A 417 19.12 -3.13 16.16
CA GLN A 417 20.24 -3.99 15.75
C GLN A 417 21.19 -4.34 16.92
N GLY A 418 20.93 -3.86 18.15
CA GLY A 418 21.81 -4.05 19.31
C GLY A 418 23.07 -3.17 19.30
N GLN A 419 23.16 -2.21 18.36
CA GLN A 419 24.28 -1.28 18.23
C GLN A 419 24.06 -0.06 19.14
N TYR A 420 23.98 -0.31 20.44
CA TYR A 420 23.56 0.68 21.44
C TYR A 420 24.44 1.94 21.47
N GLN A 421 25.76 1.80 21.32
CA GLN A 421 26.66 2.95 21.29
C GLN A 421 26.38 3.87 20.09
N ALA A 422 26.25 3.29 18.90
CA ALA A 422 25.94 4.07 17.69
C ALA A 422 24.56 4.74 17.78
N ALA A 423 23.57 4.08 18.39
CA ALA A 423 22.26 4.66 18.65
C ALA A 423 22.35 5.85 19.62
N GLN A 424 23.09 5.68 20.72
CA GLN A 424 23.34 6.74 21.70
C GLN A 424 24.04 7.95 21.06
N ASP A 425 25.06 7.75 20.23
CA ASP A 425 25.75 8.84 19.53
C ASP A 425 24.79 9.63 18.63
N LEU A 426 23.89 8.94 17.91
CA LEU A 426 22.87 9.56 17.07
C LEU A 426 21.82 10.34 17.87
N PHE A 427 21.35 9.79 19.00
CA PHE A 427 20.39 10.50 19.86
C PHE A 427 21.04 11.68 20.58
N ASN A 428 22.29 11.56 21.01
CA ASN A 428 23.06 12.67 21.58
C ASN A 428 23.27 13.78 20.55
N HIS A 429 23.57 13.42 19.29
CA HIS A 429 23.63 14.40 18.22
C HIS A 429 22.27 15.07 17.99
N LEU A 430 21.18 14.30 17.98
CA LEU A 430 19.83 14.84 17.80
C LEU A 430 19.46 15.85 18.89
N ILE A 431 19.73 15.58 20.17
CA ILE A 431 19.43 16.52 21.26
C ILE A 431 20.34 17.76 21.25
N GLN A 432 21.52 17.70 20.61
CA GLN A 432 22.36 18.88 20.39
C GLN A 432 21.76 19.80 19.31
N VAL A 433 21.18 19.20 18.26
CA VAL A 433 20.52 19.95 17.18
C VAL A 433 19.17 20.49 17.64
N GLU A 434 18.36 19.66 18.29
CA GLU A 434 17.04 20.00 18.81
C GLU A 434 16.87 19.50 20.26
N PRO A 435 17.19 20.36 21.26
CA PRO A 435 17.14 19.99 22.67
C PRO A 435 15.77 19.53 23.18
N ASN A 436 14.69 19.96 22.53
CA ASN A 436 13.32 19.67 22.93
C ASN A 436 12.76 18.35 22.34
N GLN A 437 13.64 17.42 21.95
CA GLN A 437 13.25 16.13 21.37
C GLN A 437 12.97 15.06 22.44
N ILE A 438 11.71 15.02 22.93
CA ILE A 438 11.25 14.06 23.95
C ILE A 438 11.58 12.61 23.60
N LYS A 439 11.36 12.20 22.34
CA LYS A 439 11.60 10.82 21.90
C LYS A 439 13.07 10.43 21.97
N ALA A 440 13.97 11.37 21.71
CA ALA A 440 15.41 11.13 21.80
C ALA A 440 15.85 10.92 23.26
N TRP A 441 15.40 11.78 24.17
CA TRP A 441 15.63 11.63 25.61
C TRP A 441 15.07 10.32 26.17
N PHE A 442 13.85 9.95 25.75
CA PHE A 442 13.25 8.67 26.15
C PHE A 442 14.06 7.47 25.64
N SER A 443 14.48 7.49 24.37
CA SER A 443 15.33 6.43 23.82
C SER A 443 16.70 6.33 24.50
N LEU A 444 17.33 7.46 24.84
CA LEU A 444 18.56 7.47 25.64
C LEU A 444 18.35 6.85 27.01
N GLY A 445 17.26 7.20 27.70
CA GLY A 445 16.90 6.59 28.99
C GLY A 445 16.75 5.07 28.89
N ASN A 446 16.12 4.58 27.83
CA ASN A 446 15.98 3.13 27.58
C ASN A 446 17.34 2.44 27.38
N ILE A 447 18.24 3.08 26.62
CA ILE A 447 19.59 2.55 26.38
C ILE A 447 20.39 2.51 27.69
N TYR A 448 20.40 3.59 28.46
CA TYR A 448 21.09 3.65 29.75
C TYR A 448 20.54 2.63 30.75
N GLN A 449 19.23 2.46 30.80
CA GLN A 449 18.60 1.45 31.66
C GLN A 449 19.03 0.03 31.26
N PHE A 450 19.03 -0.29 29.96
CA PHE A 450 19.49 -1.59 29.46
C PHE A 450 20.96 -1.86 29.78
N GLN A 451 21.82 -0.83 29.75
CA GLN A 451 23.22 -0.90 30.13
C GLN A 451 23.45 -0.86 31.65
N ASN A 452 22.38 -0.87 32.45
CA ASN A 452 22.40 -0.75 33.91
C ASN A 452 23.05 0.56 34.42
N GLN A 453 23.10 1.60 33.59
CA GLN A 453 23.52 2.96 33.95
C GLN A 453 22.33 3.73 34.53
N LEU A 454 21.89 3.30 35.71
CA LEU A 454 20.60 3.72 36.28
C LEU A 454 20.51 5.22 36.59
N SER A 455 21.64 5.88 36.91
CA SER A 455 21.66 7.33 37.17
C SER A 455 21.44 8.14 35.90
N ASP A 456 22.06 7.75 34.79
CA ASP A 456 21.92 8.43 33.50
C ASP A 456 20.53 8.17 32.90
N ALA A 457 19.99 6.96 33.10
CA ALA A 457 18.62 6.62 32.72
C ALA A 457 17.59 7.51 33.46
N GLU A 458 17.74 7.67 34.78
CA GLU A 458 16.90 8.54 35.60
C GLU A 458 16.92 9.98 35.06
N GLN A 459 18.11 10.53 34.81
CA GLN A 459 18.26 11.88 34.28
C GLN A 459 17.59 12.04 32.90
N ALA A 460 17.83 11.10 31.97
CA ALA A 460 17.28 11.16 30.63
C ALA A 460 15.74 11.11 30.63
N TYR A 461 15.13 10.24 31.45
CA TYR A 461 13.68 10.19 31.59
C TYR A 461 13.10 11.46 32.24
N GLN A 462 13.79 12.04 33.23
CA GLN A 462 13.38 13.31 33.83
C GLN A 462 13.45 14.45 32.81
N GLN A 463 14.49 14.51 31.97
CA GLN A 463 14.55 15.49 30.88
C GLN A 463 13.39 15.31 29.89
N ALA A 464 13.09 14.07 29.50
CA ALA A 464 11.95 13.79 28.63
C ALA A 464 10.61 14.28 29.23
N LEU A 465 10.40 14.11 30.54
CA LEU A 465 9.19 14.59 31.25
C LEU A 465 9.18 16.12 31.43
N ASN A 466 10.33 16.74 31.70
CA ASN A 466 10.46 18.20 31.85
C ASN A 466 10.10 18.96 30.57
N LEU A 467 10.29 18.32 29.41
CA LEU A 467 9.86 18.83 28.11
C LEU A 467 8.33 18.77 27.87
N GLN A 468 7.57 18.28 28.86
CA GLN A 468 6.10 18.21 28.88
C GLN A 468 5.53 17.49 27.65
N PRO A 469 5.58 16.14 27.63
CA PRO A 469 5.10 15.40 26.47
C PRO A 469 3.62 15.60 26.19
N GLU A 470 3.30 15.96 24.94
CA GLU A 470 1.93 16.27 24.50
C GLU A 470 0.95 15.10 24.66
N SER A 471 1.46 13.86 24.61
CA SER A 471 0.63 12.65 24.68
C SER A 471 0.70 12.01 26.06
N SER A 472 -0.45 11.74 26.67
CA SER A 472 -0.55 10.94 27.90
C SER A 472 0.07 9.55 27.75
N ALA A 473 0.09 8.99 26.54
CA ALA A 473 0.66 7.66 26.28
C ALA A 473 2.19 7.65 26.39
N ILE A 474 2.89 8.63 25.79
CA ILE A 474 4.36 8.70 25.93
C ILE A 474 4.76 9.09 27.35
N SER A 475 4.03 10.01 28.00
CA SER A 475 4.25 10.34 29.40
C SER A 475 4.08 9.11 30.30
N SER A 476 3.03 8.31 30.09
CA SER A 476 2.82 7.05 30.83
C SER A 476 4.00 6.08 30.64
N ALA A 477 4.46 5.88 29.41
CA ALA A 477 5.60 5.02 29.11
C ALA A 477 6.90 5.51 29.77
N ILE A 478 7.15 6.83 29.78
CA ILE A 478 8.33 7.40 30.46
C ILE A 478 8.22 7.20 31.98
N TYR A 479 7.05 7.45 32.59
CA TYR A 479 6.85 7.21 34.03
C TYR A 479 6.99 5.74 34.39
N HIS A 480 6.49 4.83 33.56
CA HIS A 480 6.70 3.39 33.75
C HIS A 480 8.19 3.06 33.77
N ASN A 481 8.94 3.47 32.74
CA ASN A 481 10.36 3.13 32.64
C ASN A 481 11.20 3.80 33.74
N LEU A 482 10.85 5.04 34.13
CA LEU A 482 11.47 5.72 35.26
C LEU A 482 11.16 5.00 36.59
N GLY A 483 9.93 4.54 36.78
CA GLY A 483 9.53 3.71 37.92
C GLY A 483 10.34 2.42 38.00
N TYR A 484 10.55 1.75 36.87
CA TYR A 484 11.37 0.55 36.78
C TYR A 484 12.85 0.85 37.10
N THR A 485 13.39 1.98 36.61
CA THR A 485 14.74 2.43 37.00
C THR A 485 14.85 2.62 38.52
N PHE A 486 13.86 3.26 39.16
CA PHE A 486 13.86 3.43 40.62
C PHE A 486 13.75 2.10 41.37
N GLN A 487 12.96 1.16 40.85
CA GLN A 487 12.87 -0.19 41.40
C GLN A 487 14.23 -0.91 41.35
N LEU A 488 14.95 -0.87 40.22
CA LEU A 488 16.30 -1.44 40.11
C LEU A 488 17.30 -0.78 41.07
N GLN A 489 17.10 0.49 41.40
CA GLN A 489 17.87 1.21 42.42
C GLN A 489 17.40 0.95 43.86
N ASN A 490 16.37 0.12 44.09
CA ASN A 490 15.68 -0.10 45.38
C ASN A 490 15.03 1.17 45.99
N LYS A 491 14.76 2.21 45.19
CA LYS A 491 14.06 3.43 45.61
C LYS A 491 12.54 3.26 45.47
N TRP A 492 11.96 2.37 46.28
CA TRP A 492 10.58 1.91 46.13
C TRP A 492 9.50 3.01 46.22
N GLN A 493 9.68 4.01 47.09
CA GLN A 493 8.73 5.12 47.18
C GLN A 493 8.64 5.92 45.88
N ASN A 494 9.78 6.18 45.24
CA ASN A 494 9.83 6.88 43.96
C ASN A 494 9.25 6.02 42.83
N ALA A 495 9.53 4.70 42.85
CA ALA A 495 8.98 3.76 41.88
C ALA A 495 7.44 3.74 41.93
N ILE A 496 6.86 3.58 43.13
CA ILE A 496 5.41 3.61 43.35
C ILE A 496 4.78 4.92 42.86
N ALA A 497 5.41 6.06 43.17
CA ALA A 497 4.91 7.37 42.72
C ALA A 497 4.91 7.49 41.19
N CYS A 498 5.95 6.97 40.51
CA CYS A 498 6.02 6.96 39.06
C CYS A 498 4.97 6.03 38.43
N TYR A 499 4.82 4.81 38.96
CA TYR A 499 3.79 3.89 38.49
C TYR A 499 2.38 4.42 38.73
N GLN A 500 2.16 5.13 39.84
CA GLN A 500 0.90 5.82 40.10
C GLN A 500 0.62 6.89 39.02
N LYS A 501 1.63 7.68 38.64
CA LYS A 501 1.50 8.67 37.56
C LYS A 501 1.22 8.03 36.21
N ALA A 502 1.89 6.92 35.88
CA ALA A 502 1.62 6.16 34.66
C ALA A 502 0.16 5.67 34.62
N ARG A 503 -0.36 5.14 35.73
CA ARG A 503 -1.77 4.73 35.88
C ARG A 503 -2.74 5.90 35.76
N GLU A 504 -2.46 7.05 36.37
CA GLU A 504 -3.30 8.27 36.26
C GLU A 504 -3.42 8.74 34.81
N LEU A 505 -2.36 8.58 34.00
CA LEU A 505 -2.32 8.95 32.59
C LEU A 505 -3.00 7.92 31.67
N GLN A 506 -3.15 6.68 32.12
CA GLN A 506 -3.81 5.59 31.40
C GLN A 506 -4.75 4.82 32.35
N PRO A 507 -5.89 5.41 32.73
CA PRO A 507 -6.80 4.83 33.72
C PRO A 507 -7.41 3.49 33.27
N ASP A 508 -7.51 3.25 31.96
CA ASP A 508 -8.05 2.00 31.40
C ASP A 508 -6.97 0.91 31.20
N SER A 509 -5.70 1.21 31.50
CA SER A 509 -4.60 0.26 31.35
C SER A 509 -4.49 -0.66 32.56
N VAL A 510 -4.99 -1.89 32.40
CA VAL A 510 -4.82 -2.96 33.39
C VAL A 510 -3.33 -3.23 33.68
N GLU A 511 -2.47 -3.11 32.67
CA GLU A 511 -1.03 -3.28 32.81
C GLU A 511 -0.45 -2.23 33.76
N ALA A 512 -0.75 -0.94 33.55
CA ALA A 512 -0.30 0.14 34.43
C ALA A 512 -0.81 -0.02 35.88
N GLU A 513 -2.06 -0.49 36.04
CA GLU A 513 -2.64 -0.79 37.35
C GLU A 513 -1.90 -1.92 38.07
N VAL A 514 -1.64 -3.03 37.36
CA VAL A 514 -0.94 -4.22 37.88
C VAL A 514 0.50 -3.88 38.28
N ILE A 515 1.25 -3.15 37.46
CA ILE A 515 2.64 -2.78 37.76
C ILE A 515 2.72 -1.93 39.04
N TRP A 516 1.79 -0.98 39.21
CA TRP A 516 1.69 -0.19 40.44
C TRP A 516 1.35 -1.07 41.66
N ALA A 517 0.38 -1.99 41.51
CA ALA A 517 -0.01 -2.90 42.59
C ALA A 517 1.12 -3.85 43.00
N ASN A 518 1.87 -4.39 42.04
CA ASN A 518 3.02 -5.26 42.30
C ASN A 518 4.12 -4.53 43.08
N ALA A 519 4.32 -3.24 42.79
CA ALA A 519 5.25 -2.40 43.57
C ALA A 519 4.76 -2.15 45.01
N LEU A 520 3.45 -1.95 45.21
CA LEU A 520 2.85 -1.83 46.55
C LEU A 520 2.97 -3.13 47.36
N ASP A 521 2.72 -4.26 46.73
CA ASP A 521 2.82 -5.58 47.36
C ASP A 521 4.23 -5.88 47.84
N THR A 522 5.23 -5.55 47.03
CA THR A 522 6.65 -5.70 47.40
C THR A 522 7.00 -4.89 48.66
N GLN A 523 6.25 -3.83 48.95
CA GLN A 523 6.37 -3.01 50.17
C GLN A 523 5.39 -3.39 51.27
N GLY A 524 4.60 -4.46 51.10
CA GLY A 524 3.61 -4.94 52.06
C GLY A 524 2.41 -4.00 52.24
N GLN A 525 2.08 -3.20 51.22
CA GLN A 525 1.04 -2.16 51.29
C GLN A 525 -0.32 -2.58 50.73
N LEU A 526 -0.46 -3.80 50.20
CA LEU A 526 -1.74 -4.34 49.73
C LEU A 526 -2.46 -5.15 50.83
N SER A 527 -3.78 -5.06 50.88
CA SER A 527 -4.59 -5.97 51.70
C SER A 527 -4.66 -7.37 51.06
N PRO A 528 -4.95 -8.43 51.84
CA PRO A 528 -5.12 -9.78 51.29
C PRO A 528 -6.16 -9.88 50.17
N GLU A 529 -7.24 -9.09 50.25
CA GLU A 529 -8.27 -9.04 49.20
C GLU A 529 -7.73 -8.42 47.91
N GLN A 530 -6.93 -7.35 48.03
CA GLN A 530 -6.27 -6.72 46.88
C GLN A 530 -5.22 -7.63 46.27
N GLN A 531 -4.44 -8.35 47.09
CA GLN A 531 -3.47 -9.33 46.61
C GLN A 531 -4.15 -10.42 45.78
N ALA A 532 -5.30 -10.93 46.23
CA ALA A 532 -6.06 -11.92 45.48
C ALA A 532 -6.57 -11.39 44.12
N ASP A 533 -7.12 -10.16 44.08
CA ASP A 533 -7.57 -9.52 42.83
C ASP A 533 -6.42 -9.31 41.84
N TYR A 534 -5.31 -8.73 42.29
CA TYR A 534 -4.15 -8.48 41.43
C TYR A 534 -3.42 -9.75 41.01
N ALA A 535 -3.48 -10.83 41.79
CA ALA A 535 -2.94 -12.13 41.37
C ALA A 535 -3.65 -12.67 40.11
N LEU A 536 -4.98 -12.52 40.05
CA LEU A 536 -5.76 -12.90 38.88
C LEU A 536 -5.43 -12.00 37.68
N LYS A 537 -5.38 -10.67 37.88
CA LYS A 537 -5.02 -9.72 36.79
C LYS A 537 -3.61 -9.96 36.24
N ASN A 538 -2.63 -10.27 37.08
CA ASN A 538 -1.29 -10.68 36.65
C ASN A 538 -1.36 -11.96 35.80
N SER A 539 -2.13 -12.96 36.23
CA SER A 539 -2.29 -14.21 35.48
C SER A 539 -2.94 -13.98 34.10
N ASP A 540 -3.95 -13.10 34.02
CA ASP A 540 -4.58 -12.72 32.76
C ASP A 540 -3.62 -12.00 31.80
N LEU A 541 -2.78 -11.11 32.33
CA LEU A 541 -1.73 -10.45 31.53
C LEU A 541 -0.68 -11.47 31.07
N GLY A 542 -0.26 -12.38 31.94
CA GLY A 542 0.59 -13.51 31.58
C GLY A 542 0.00 -14.34 30.43
N ASN A 543 -1.28 -14.68 30.51
CA ASN A 543 -2.00 -15.43 29.46
C ASN A 543 -1.98 -14.70 28.11
N LYS A 544 -2.21 -13.38 28.12
CA LYS A 544 -2.12 -12.56 26.90
C LYS A 544 -0.71 -12.58 26.30
N ARG A 545 0.33 -12.48 27.13
CA ARG A 545 1.74 -12.51 26.68
C ARG A 545 2.15 -13.89 26.18
N LEU A 546 1.68 -14.95 26.83
CA LEU A 546 1.88 -16.34 26.41
C LEU A 546 1.27 -16.60 25.03
N GLN A 547 0.07 -16.10 24.77
CA GLN A 547 -0.57 -16.16 23.44
C GLN A 547 0.23 -15.39 22.38
N ALA A 548 0.85 -14.27 22.75
CA ALA A 548 1.74 -13.51 21.87
C ALA A 548 3.14 -14.13 21.70
N SER A 549 3.40 -15.30 22.29
CA SER A 549 4.72 -15.98 22.33
C SER A 549 5.83 -15.17 23.02
N ASP A 550 5.47 -14.17 23.84
CA ASP A 550 6.41 -13.44 24.68
C ASP A 550 6.59 -14.17 26.02
N PHE A 551 7.27 -15.31 25.96
CA PHE A 551 7.42 -16.20 27.11
C PHE A 551 8.13 -15.54 28.28
N SER A 552 9.10 -14.66 27.99
CA SER A 552 9.88 -13.97 29.02
C SER A 552 9.01 -13.06 29.89
N VAL A 553 8.16 -12.23 29.27
CA VAL A 553 7.26 -11.33 30.00
C VAL A 553 6.10 -12.09 30.63
N ALA A 554 5.61 -13.15 29.99
CA ALA A 554 4.57 -14.01 30.56
C ALA A 554 5.01 -14.63 31.90
N ILE A 555 6.24 -15.18 31.95
CA ILE A 555 6.82 -15.78 33.16
C ILE A 555 6.87 -14.77 34.31
N GLU A 556 7.29 -13.53 34.05
CA GLU A 556 7.37 -12.49 35.08
C GLU A 556 5.99 -12.15 35.64
N TYR A 557 4.97 -12.03 34.79
CA TYR A 557 3.60 -11.80 35.25
C TYR A 557 3.06 -12.97 36.09
N TYR A 558 3.28 -14.22 35.68
CA TYR A 558 2.85 -15.35 36.50
C TYR A 558 3.58 -15.42 37.84
N ARG A 559 4.89 -15.14 37.87
CA ARG A 559 5.67 -15.08 39.12
C ARG A 559 5.14 -13.99 40.06
N GLN A 560 4.80 -12.81 39.53
CA GLN A 560 4.18 -11.73 40.29
C GLN A 560 2.80 -12.14 40.82
N GLY A 561 1.97 -12.79 39.99
CA GLY A 561 0.67 -13.31 40.42
C GLY A 561 0.77 -14.37 41.52
N ILE A 562 1.75 -15.28 41.42
CA ILE A 562 2.02 -16.32 42.43
C ILE A 562 2.56 -15.70 43.73
N SER A 563 3.39 -14.64 43.65
CA SER A 563 3.86 -13.91 44.82
C SER A 563 2.70 -13.31 45.62
N LEU A 564 1.73 -12.73 44.91
CA LEU A 564 0.52 -12.15 45.49
C LEU A 564 -0.43 -13.22 46.08
N ASN A 565 -0.65 -14.31 45.34
CA ASN A 565 -1.47 -15.43 45.79
C ASN A 565 -0.81 -16.78 45.48
N PRO A 566 -0.05 -17.35 46.43
CA PRO A 566 0.64 -18.62 46.22
C PRO A 566 -0.29 -19.83 45.99
N LYS A 567 -1.59 -19.69 46.29
CA LYS A 567 -2.60 -20.76 46.15
C LYS A 567 -3.32 -20.76 44.80
N LEU A 568 -2.95 -19.89 43.88
CA LEU A 568 -3.59 -19.80 42.57
C LEU A 568 -3.06 -20.91 41.64
N ALA A 569 -3.74 -22.06 41.64
CA ALA A 569 -3.34 -23.25 40.87
C ALA A 569 -3.16 -22.96 39.37
N GLU A 570 -4.05 -22.15 38.79
CA GLU A 570 -3.99 -21.75 37.38
C GLU A 570 -2.71 -20.97 37.03
N ALA A 571 -2.24 -20.07 37.90
CA ALA A 571 -1.01 -19.32 37.67
C ALA A 571 0.22 -20.22 37.69
N HIS A 572 0.26 -21.21 38.59
CA HIS A 572 1.32 -22.23 38.61
C HIS A 572 1.29 -23.08 37.32
N TYR A 573 0.10 -23.48 36.86
CA TYR A 573 -0.03 -24.21 35.60
C TYR A 573 0.51 -23.41 34.42
N HIS A 574 0.05 -22.18 34.21
CA HIS A 574 0.47 -21.38 33.06
C HIS A 574 1.93 -20.91 33.14
N LEU A 575 2.47 -20.70 34.35
CA LEU A 575 3.92 -20.52 34.53
C LEU A 575 4.70 -21.74 34.03
N GLY A 576 4.24 -22.95 34.37
CA GLY A 576 4.81 -24.19 33.85
C GLY A 576 4.80 -24.25 32.33
N VAL A 577 3.68 -23.89 31.69
CA VAL A 577 3.55 -23.84 30.23
C VAL A 577 4.53 -22.84 29.61
N ALA A 578 4.65 -21.63 30.18
CA ALA A 578 5.55 -20.61 29.67
C ALA A 578 7.04 -21.01 29.80
N LEU A 579 7.42 -21.62 30.92
CA LEU A 579 8.77 -22.14 31.17
C LEU A 579 9.12 -23.30 30.24
N GLU A 580 8.17 -24.19 29.97
CA GLU A 580 8.32 -25.27 29.00
C GLU A 580 8.59 -24.71 27.60
N LYS A 581 7.79 -23.74 27.14
CA LYS A 581 7.99 -23.12 25.82
C LYS A 581 9.28 -22.31 25.69
N GLN A 582 9.78 -21.72 26.78
CA GLN A 582 11.04 -20.97 26.78
C GLN A 582 12.27 -21.89 26.78
N SER A 583 12.17 -23.09 27.38
CA SER A 583 13.32 -23.93 27.67
C SER A 583 13.69 -24.88 26.52
N GLN A 584 14.98 -25.09 26.30
CA GLN A 584 15.50 -26.02 25.29
C GLN A 584 15.66 -27.44 25.89
N ASN A 585 14.55 -28.14 26.17
CA ASN A 585 14.55 -29.52 26.68
C ASN A 585 15.05 -29.72 28.13
N ASN A 586 15.03 -28.67 28.97
CA ASN A 586 15.37 -28.77 30.40
C ASN A 586 14.27 -28.10 31.24
N TYR A 587 13.44 -28.91 31.92
CA TYR A 587 12.16 -28.46 32.48
C TYR A 587 11.95 -28.69 34.00
N PRO A 588 12.97 -28.67 34.87
CA PRO A 588 12.76 -28.94 36.30
C PRO A 588 11.82 -27.93 36.95
N GLU A 589 11.92 -26.66 36.51
CA GLU A 589 11.08 -25.57 37.01
C GLU A 589 9.62 -25.72 36.55
N ALA A 590 9.39 -26.08 35.28
CA ALA A 590 8.05 -26.35 34.76
C ALA A 590 7.39 -27.57 35.44
N ILE A 591 8.14 -28.66 35.64
CA ILE A 591 7.67 -29.84 36.38
C ILE A 591 7.23 -29.46 37.79
N SER A 592 8.04 -28.66 38.51
CA SER A 592 7.70 -28.19 39.85
C SER A 592 6.42 -27.35 39.84
N CYS A 593 6.21 -26.53 38.82
CA CYS A 593 5.02 -25.70 38.68
C CYS A 593 3.77 -26.55 38.43
N TYR A 594 3.84 -27.54 37.53
CA TYR A 594 2.72 -28.47 37.30
C TYR A 594 2.39 -29.31 38.54
N GLN A 595 3.41 -29.83 39.24
CA GLN A 595 3.21 -30.54 40.51
C GLN A 595 2.52 -29.64 41.55
N LYS A 596 2.90 -28.37 41.63
CA LYS A 596 2.27 -27.43 42.55
C LYS A 596 0.83 -27.11 42.18
N ALA A 597 0.52 -26.98 40.89
CA ALA A 597 -0.84 -26.79 40.41
C ALA A 597 -1.75 -27.97 40.79
N ILE A 598 -1.27 -29.20 40.65
CA ILE A 598 -1.98 -30.44 41.03
C ILE A 598 -2.14 -30.55 42.56
N GLU A 599 -1.12 -30.16 43.33
CA GLU A 599 -1.19 -30.13 44.79
C GLU A 599 -2.28 -29.15 45.29
N LEU A 600 -2.37 -27.98 44.65
CA LEU A 600 -3.35 -26.94 45.00
C LEU A 600 -4.77 -27.28 44.54
N GLN A 601 -4.90 -27.92 43.38
CA GLN A 601 -6.18 -28.34 42.80
C GLN A 601 -6.10 -29.81 42.34
N PRO A 602 -6.52 -30.75 43.21
CA PRO A 602 -6.65 -32.15 42.82
C PRO A 602 -7.61 -32.32 41.63
N ASN A 603 -7.27 -33.19 40.67
CA ASN A 603 -7.97 -33.39 39.40
C ASN A 603 -7.86 -32.21 38.41
N TYR A 604 -6.78 -31.44 38.46
CA TYR A 604 -6.50 -30.44 37.43
C TYR A 604 -5.93 -31.12 36.17
N LEU A 605 -6.85 -31.61 35.32
CA LEU A 605 -6.55 -32.45 34.17
C LEU A 605 -5.50 -31.84 33.23
N GLU A 606 -5.57 -30.54 32.96
CA GLU A 606 -4.61 -29.81 32.13
C GLU A 606 -3.19 -29.90 32.70
N ALA A 607 -3.01 -29.71 34.01
CA ALA A 607 -1.71 -29.80 34.68
C ALA A 607 -1.20 -31.24 34.77
N GLU A 608 -2.08 -32.21 35.02
CA GLU A 608 -1.73 -33.64 35.02
C GLU A 608 -1.23 -34.11 33.66
N VAL A 609 -1.94 -33.75 32.59
CA VAL A 609 -1.58 -34.11 31.21
C VAL A 609 -0.28 -33.43 30.80
N SER A 610 -0.13 -32.12 31.07
CA SER A 610 1.11 -31.40 30.77
C SER A 610 2.32 -32.01 31.49
N LEU A 611 2.18 -32.35 32.78
CA LEU A 611 3.25 -33.03 33.52
C LEU A 611 3.56 -34.41 32.93
N ALA A 612 2.54 -35.20 32.64
CA ALA A 612 2.71 -36.56 32.11
C ALA A 612 3.32 -36.55 30.70
N ASN A 613 2.88 -35.68 29.80
CA ASN A 613 3.50 -35.48 28.49
C ASN A 613 4.99 -35.11 28.63
N LEU A 614 5.31 -34.21 29.57
CA LEU A 614 6.68 -33.81 29.81
C LEU A 614 7.55 -34.95 30.37
N LEU A 615 7.00 -35.78 31.27
CA LEU A 615 7.68 -36.98 31.78
C LEU A 615 7.86 -38.05 30.70
N ASP A 616 6.91 -38.18 29.77
CA ASP A 616 6.99 -39.09 28.64
C ASP A 616 8.14 -38.71 27.69
N THR A 617 8.29 -37.43 27.37
CA THR A 617 9.44 -36.95 26.56
C THR A 617 10.79 -37.25 27.23
N GLN A 618 10.81 -37.41 28.55
CA GLN A 618 11.99 -37.82 29.33
C GLN A 618 12.12 -39.35 29.48
N GLY A 619 11.21 -40.14 28.90
CA GLY A 619 11.17 -41.60 28.98
C GLY A 619 10.85 -42.13 30.38
N LYS A 620 10.13 -41.37 31.21
CA LYS A 620 9.90 -41.69 32.62
C LYS A 620 8.54 -42.36 32.90
N LEU A 621 7.68 -42.52 31.89
CA LEU A 621 6.39 -43.18 32.03
C LEU A 621 6.48 -44.67 31.69
N SER A 622 5.74 -45.49 32.44
CA SER A 622 5.49 -46.88 32.05
C SER A 622 4.50 -46.97 30.89
N PRO A 623 4.44 -48.10 30.14
CA PRO A 623 3.45 -48.28 29.08
C PRO A 623 1.99 -48.11 29.57
N GLU A 624 1.69 -48.50 30.81
CA GLU A 624 0.37 -48.32 31.42
C GLU A 624 0.04 -46.83 31.63
N GLN A 625 1.03 -46.04 32.07
CA GLN A 625 0.90 -44.59 32.23
C GLN A 625 0.81 -43.85 30.90
N GLN A 626 1.51 -44.34 29.86
CA GLN A 626 1.39 -43.82 28.50
C GLN A 626 -0.01 -44.07 27.92
N ALA A 627 -0.60 -45.24 28.18
CA ALA A 627 -1.96 -45.54 27.77
C ALA A 627 -3.00 -44.65 28.48
N ASP A 628 -2.87 -44.45 29.80
CA ASP A 628 -3.71 -43.51 30.56
C ASP A 628 -3.56 -42.07 30.04
N LEU A 629 -2.32 -41.65 29.77
CA LEU A 629 -2.03 -40.34 29.21
C LEU A 629 -2.62 -40.16 27.81
N ALA A 630 -2.60 -41.19 26.96
CA ALA A 630 -3.25 -41.13 25.65
C ALA A 630 -4.75 -40.82 25.80
N ILE A 631 -5.43 -41.52 26.72
CA ILE A 631 -6.85 -41.31 27.02
C ILE A 631 -7.10 -39.87 27.47
N LYS A 632 -6.35 -39.38 28.46
CA LYS A 632 -6.48 -38.02 28.99
C LYS A 632 -6.18 -36.94 27.93
N ASN A 633 -5.19 -37.14 27.07
CA ASN A 633 -4.90 -36.24 25.94
C ASN A 633 -6.12 -36.14 25.01
N ASN A 634 -6.72 -37.26 24.63
CA ASN A 634 -7.92 -37.25 23.79
C ASN A 634 -9.14 -36.61 24.50
N GLU A 635 -9.28 -36.78 25.81
CA GLU A 635 -10.31 -36.09 26.60
C GLU A 635 -10.12 -34.57 26.60
N LEU A 636 -8.90 -34.07 26.78
CA LEU A 636 -8.60 -32.63 26.66
C LEU A 636 -8.83 -32.12 25.23
N GLY A 637 -8.41 -32.88 24.22
CA GLY A 637 -8.71 -32.58 22.82
C GLY A 637 -10.22 -32.40 22.58
N ASN A 638 -11.04 -33.31 23.13
CA ASN A 638 -12.50 -33.23 23.04
C ASN A 638 -13.06 -31.99 23.72
N LYS A 639 -12.57 -31.65 24.92
CA LYS A 639 -12.95 -30.43 25.64
C LYS A 639 -12.63 -29.18 24.82
N CYS A 640 -11.39 -29.04 24.34
CA CYS A 640 -10.96 -27.92 23.51
C CYS A 640 -11.80 -27.80 22.22
N LEU A 641 -12.14 -28.92 21.58
CA LEU A 641 -12.94 -28.96 20.37
C LEU A 641 -14.42 -28.55 20.60
N GLN A 642 -14.95 -28.82 21.80
CA GLN A 642 -16.29 -28.37 22.21
C GLN A 642 -16.32 -26.86 22.46
N GLU A 643 -15.26 -26.32 23.06
CA GLU A 643 -15.10 -24.88 23.32
C GLU A 643 -14.72 -24.07 22.05
N GLY A 644 -14.36 -24.76 20.97
CA GLY A 644 -14.08 -24.17 19.66
C GLY A 644 -12.58 -23.92 19.37
N TYR A 645 -11.69 -24.28 20.30
CA TYR A 645 -10.23 -24.15 20.17
C TYR A 645 -9.65 -25.29 19.31
N CYS A 646 -9.94 -25.26 18.00
CA CYS A 646 -9.61 -26.34 17.08
C CYS A 646 -8.10 -26.62 16.94
N SER A 647 -7.26 -25.58 16.95
CA SER A 647 -5.80 -25.73 16.87
C SER A 647 -5.23 -26.48 18.07
N VAL A 648 -5.66 -26.11 19.28
CA VAL A 648 -5.22 -26.74 20.54
C VAL A 648 -5.73 -28.18 20.63
N ALA A 649 -6.95 -28.45 20.16
CA ALA A 649 -7.49 -29.80 20.10
C ALA A 649 -6.65 -30.75 19.23
N ILE A 650 -6.21 -30.28 18.06
CA ILE A 650 -5.29 -31.01 17.16
C ILE A 650 -3.98 -31.34 17.88
N GLU A 651 -3.47 -30.38 18.65
CA GLU A 651 -2.43 -30.47 19.69
C GLU A 651 -2.44 -31.83 20.41
N TYR A 652 -3.48 -31.96 21.24
CA TYR A 652 -3.70 -33.08 22.12
C TYR A 652 -4.03 -34.38 21.40
N TYR A 653 -4.81 -34.34 20.30
CA TYR A 653 -5.08 -35.56 19.55
C TYR A 653 -3.81 -36.16 18.91
N ARG A 654 -2.90 -35.31 18.42
CA ARG A 654 -1.61 -35.77 17.90
C ARG A 654 -0.77 -36.40 19.00
N GLN A 655 -0.77 -35.84 20.22
CA GLN A 655 -0.10 -36.43 21.37
C GLN A 655 -0.72 -37.79 21.77
N ALA A 656 -2.05 -37.89 21.79
CA ALA A 656 -2.75 -39.16 22.04
C ALA A 656 -2.37 -40.24 21.01
N ILE A 657 -2.32 -39.89 19.71
CA ILE A 657 -1.95 -40.80 18.63
C ILE A 657 -0.46 -41.17 18.70
N ALA A 658 0.41 -40.27 19.12
CA ALA A 658 1.83 -40.58 19.30
C ALA A 658 2.05 -41.65 20.38
N LEU A 659 1.22 -41.65 21.44
CA LEU A 659 1.26 -42.62 22.53
C LEU A 659 0.56 -43.94 22.15
N SER A 660 -0.54 -43.89 21.39
CA SER A 660 -1.26 -45.06 20.90
C SER A 660 -1.67 -44.88 19.43
N SER A 661 -0.76 -45.27 18.55
CA SER A 661 -0.93 -45.08 17.09
C SER A 661 -2.05 -45.93 16.48
N ASP A 662 -2.45 -47.00 17.18
CA ASP A 662 -3.50 -47.96 16.82
C ASP A 662 -4.89 -47.57 17.36
N TRP A 663 -5.03 -46.41 18.00
CA TRP A 663 -6.29 -45.96 18.55
C TRP A 663 -7.19 -45.26 17.52
N ALA A 664 -8.11 -46.01 16.93
CA ALA A 664 -9.02 -45.53 15.88
C ALA A 664 -9.84 -44.28 16.28
N GLU A 665 -10.26 -44.16 17.53
CA GLU A 665 -11.08 -43.04 18.01
C GLU A 665 -10.30 -41.71 18.05
N ALA A 666 -9.02 -41.73 18.43
CA ALA A 666 -8.18 -40.53 18.41
C ALA A 666 -7.92 -40.03 16.98
N HIS A 667 -7.68 -40.93 16.03
CA HIS A 667 -7.62 -40.57 14.60
C HIS A 667 -8.93 -39.97 14.09
N TYR A 668 -10.07 -40.52 14.53
CA TYR A 668 -11.37 -39.96 14.21
C TYR A 668 -11.56 -38.54 14.77
N HIS A 669 -11.24 -38.31 16.05
CA HIS A 669 -11.37 -36.98 16.65
C HIS A 669 -10.40 -35.95 16.05
N LEU A 670 -9.16 -36.35 15.72
CA LEU A 670 -8.22 -35.52 14.97
C LEU A 670 -8.81 -35.10 13.60
N GLY A 671 -9.44 -36.05 12.90
CA GLY A 671 -10.13 -35.78 11.63
C GLY A 671 -11.22 -34.70 11.77
N ILE A 672 -12.04 -34.76 12.83
CA ILE A 672 -13.08 -33.74 13.10
C ILE A 672 -12.44 -32.37 13.34
N ALA A 673 -11.37 -32.30 14.14
CA ALA A 673 -10.74 -31.04 14.45
C ALA A 673 -10.10 -30.38 13.23
N LEU A 674 -9.44 -31.17 12.37
CA LEU A 674 -8.87 -30.71 11.10
C LEU A 674 -9.96 -30.29 10.11
N GLU A 675 -11.09 -31.00 10.05
CA GLU A 675 -12.24 -30.62 9.24
C GLU A 675 -12.79 -29.25 9.66
N LYS A 676 -12.94 -29.00 10.97
CA LYS A 676 -13.42 -27.70 11.47
C LYS A 676 -12.43 -26.55 11.24
N GLN A 677 -11.12 -26.81 11.24
CA GLN A 677 -10.09 -25.78 11.05
C GLN A 677 -9.95 -25.35 9.58
N SER A 678 -10.18 -26.26 8.64
CA SER A 678 -9.92 -26.05 7.22
C SER A 678 -11.02 -25.25 6.49
N GLN A 679 -10.60 -24.35 5.60
CA GLN A 679 -11.50 -23.60 4.71
C GLN A 679 -11.68 -24.34 3.37
N ASN A 680 -12.51 -25.38 3.33
CA ASN A 680 -12.84 -26.16 2.12
C ASN A 680 -11.71 -27.01 1.50
N ASN A 681 -10.59 -27.21 2.21
CA ASN A 681 -9.50 -28.11 1.78
C ASN A 681 -9.07 -29.05 2.93
N TYR A 682 -9.35 -30.35 2.78
CA TYR A 682 -9.36 -31.31 3.90
C TYR A 682 -8.48 -32.57 3.73
N PRO A 683 -7.28 -32.53 3.11
CA PRO A 683 -6.50 -33.73 2.83
C PRO A 683 -6.06 -34.44 4.11
N GLU A 684 -5.69 -33.70 5.16
CA GLU A 684 -5.28 -34.27 6.44
C GLU A 684 -6.47 -34.91 7.18
N ALA A 685 -7.64 -34.27 7.18
CA ALA A 685 -8.84 -34.85 7.79
C ALA A 685 -9.27 -36.16 7.09
N ILE A 686 -9.22 -36.18 5.75
CA ILE A 686 -9.47 -37.39 4.96
C ILE A 686 -8.52 -38.53 5.36
N ALA A 687 -7.22 -38.24 5.46
CA ALA A 687 -6.21 -39.23 5.85
C ALA A 687 -6.48 -39.77 7.26
N CYS A 688 -6.87 -38.91 8.21
CA CYS A 688 -7.19 -39.32 9.58
C CYS A 688 -8.44 -40.23 9.61
N TYR A 689 -9.50 -39.89 8.87
CA TYR A 689 -10.69 -40.74 8.77
C TYR A 689 -10.39 -42.08 8.11
N GLN A 690 -9.58 -42.10 7.04
CA GLN A 690 -9.14 -43.34 6.40
C GLN A 690 -8.34 -44.21 7.37
N LYS A 691 -7.43 -43.61 8.15
CA LYS A 691 -6.64 -44.34 9.14
C LYS A 691 -7.51 -44.92 10.25
N ALA A 692 -8.51 -44.17 10.73
CA ALA A 692 -9.47 -44.66 11.71
C ALA A 692 -10.25 -45.90 11.20
N ILE A 693 -10.62 -45.92 9.91
CA ILE A 693 -11.33 -47.04 9.27
C ILE A 693 -10.39 -48.24 9.05
N GLU A 694 -9.12 -47.99 8.72
CA GLU A 694 -8.10 -49.04 8.60
C GLU A 694 -7.89 -49.77 9.94
N LEU A 695 -7.79 -49.00 11.03
CA LEU A 695 -7.58 -49.52 12.39
C LEU A 695 -8.83 -50.21 12.94
N GLN A 696 -10.02 -49.69 12.65
CA GLN A 696 -11.29 -50.28 13.05
C GLN A 696 -12.22 -50.46 11.83
N PRO A 697 -12.18 -51.63 11.17
CA PRO A 697 -13.12 -51.95 10.10
C PRO A 697 -14.58 -51.84 10.58
N ASN A 698 -15.44 -51.22 9.77
CA ASN A 698 -16.82 -50.84 10.11
C ASN A 698 -16.96 -49.70 11.13
N TYR A 699 -15.96 -48.82 11.25
CA TYR A 699 -16.11 -47.61 12.07
C TYR A 699 -17.02 -46.58 11.41
N LEU A 700 -18.33 -46.81 11.55
CA LEU A 700 -19.39 -46.09 10.83
C LEU A 700 -19.31 -44.56 10.97
N LYS A 701 -18.91 -44.04 12.15
CA LYS A 701 -18.74 -42.60 12.38
C LYS A 701 -17.67 -41.99 11.47
N ALA A 702 -16.52 -42.65 11.33
CA ALA A 702 -15.42 -42.21 10.47
C ALA A 702 -15.76 -42.38 8.98
N GLU A 703 -16.40 -43.50 8.60
CA GLU A 703 -16.87 -43.73 7.22
C GLU A 703 -17.83 -42.63 6.75
N LEU A 704 -18.80 -42.27 7.58
CA LEU A 704 -19.77 -41.23 7.23
C LEU A 704 -19.15 -39.83 7.17
N SER A 705 -18.20 -39.54 8.05
CA SER A 705 -17.50 -38.24 8.05
C SER A 705 -16.64 -38.10 6.79
N LEU A 706 -15.91 -39.15 6.41
CA LEU A 706 -15.14 -39.21 5.16
C LEU A 706 -16.04 -39.00 3.92
N VAL A 707 -17.19 -39.66 3.87
CA VAL A 707 -18.10 -39.59 2.73
C VAL A 707 -18.74 -38.22 2.58
N ASN A 708 -19.18 -37.61 3.68
CA ASN A 708 -19.72 -36.25 3.66
C ASN A 708 -18.69 -35.27 3.09
N LEU A 709 -17.42 -35.44 3.47
CA LEU A 709 -16.31 -34.62 3.00
C LEU A 709 -16.01 -34.84 1.51
N LEU A 710 -16.00 -36.09 1.05
CA LEU A 710 -15.80 -36.43 -0.37
C LEU A 710 -16.99 -35.99 -1.24
N TYR A 711 -18.22 -36.04 -0.72
CA TYR A 711 -19.41 -35.53 -1.38
C TYR A 711 -19.33 -34.01 -1.58
N ALA A 712 -18.97 -33.27 -0.52
CA ALA A 712 -18.77 -31.83 -0.60
C ALA A 712 -17.69 -31.43 -1.61
N GLN A 713 -16.69 -32.28 -1.85
CA GLN A 713 -15.65 -32.08 -2.87
C GLN A 713 -16.03 -32.62 -4.27
N GLY A 714 -17.19 -33.25 -4.45
CA GLY A 714 -17.62 -33.86 -5.70
C GLY A 714 -16.80 -35.10 -6.13
N LYS A 715 -16.10 -35.75 -5.20
CA LYS A 715 -15.14 -36.85 -5.48
C LYS A 715 -15.71 -38.26 -5.33
N LEU A 716 -17.00 -38.42 -5.03
CA LEU A 716 -17.64 -39.74 -4.91
C LEU A 716 -18.07 -40.30 -6.27
N SER A 717 -17.76 -41.58 -6.52
CA SER A 717 -18.35 -42.32 -7.65
C SER A 717 -19.83 -42.61 -7.40
N ASP A 718 -20.60 -42.85 -8.47
CA ASP A 718 -22.03 -43.12 -8.33
C ASP A 718 -22.33 -44.41 -7.56
N GLN A 719 -21.48 -45.44 -7.69
CA GLN A 719 -21.60 -46.66 -6.89
C GLN A 719 -21.37 -46.38 -5.41
N GLN A 720 -20.36 -45.57 -5.07
CA GLN A 720 -20.09 -45.18 -3.68
C GLN A 720 -21.29 -44.40 -3.10
N LYS A 721 -21.89 -43.48 -3.85
CA LYS A 721 -23.09 -42.75 -3.40
C LYS A 721 -24.24 -43.69 -3.04
N VAL A 722 -24.47 -44.74 -3.84
CA VAL A 722 -25.53 -45.74 -3.57
C VAL A 722 -25.24 -46.55 -2.30
N ASP A 723 -24.01 -47.07 -2.15
CA ASP A 723 -23.62 -47.89 -1.00
C ASP A 723 -23.70 -47.08 0.31
N TYR A 724 -23.29 -45.80 0.28
CA TYR A 724 -23.34 -44.92 1.44
C TYR A 724 -24.74 -44.36 1.72
N ALA A 725 -25.59 -44.18 0.71
CA ALA A 725 -27.00 -43.85 0.93
C ALA A 725 -27.70 -44.98 1.73
N ALA A 726 -27.40 -46.24 1.41
CA ALA A 726 -27.92 -47.38 2.15
C ALA A 726 -27.42 -47.42 3.61
N LYS A 727 -26.12 -47.14 3.84
CA LYS A 727 -25.55 -47.04 5.20
C LYS A 727 -26.18 -45.91 6.02
N ASN A 728 -26.35 -44.72 5.44
CA ASN A 728 -27.02 -43.59 6.09
C ASN A 728 -28.49 -43.91 6.43
N ASN A 729 -29.21 -44.57 5.52
CA ASN A 729 -30.58 -45.01 5.76
C ASN A 729 -30.65 -45.99 6.96
N ASN A 730 -29.75 -46.98 7.01
CA ASN A 730 -29.69 -47.93 8.11
C ASN A 730 -29.35 -47.27 9.46
N LEU A 731 -28.44 -46.29 9.47
CA LEU A 731 -28.10 -45.55 10.68
C LEU A 731 -29.25 -44.64 11.14
N ALA A 732 -29.93 -43.99 10.19
CA ALA A 732 -31.13 -43.20 10.48
C ALA A 732 -32.21 -44.05 11.16
N HIS A 733 -32.41 -45.29 10.68
CA HIS A 733 -33.29 -46.27 11.30
C HIS A 733 -32.87 -46.61 12.73
N GLN A 734 -31.58 -46.86 12.98
CA GLN A 734 -31.07 -47.13 14.33
C GLN A 734 -31.33 -45.96 15.29
N TYR A 735 -31.04 -44.73 14.86
CA TYR A 735 -31.30 -43.54 15.69
C TYR A 735 -32.78 -43.30 15.95
N ARG A 736 -33.64 -43.57 14.97
CA ARG A 736 -35.09 -43.47 15.15
C ARG A 736 -35.60 -44.51 16.15
N GLN A 737 -35.13 -45.76 16.06
CA GLN A 737 -35.44 -46.81 17.04
C GLN A 737 -34.94 -46.46 18.44
N ALA A 738 -33.78 -45.81 18.55
CA ALA A 738 -33.25 -45.29 19.82
C ALA A 738 -33.95 -44.02 20.32
N GLY A 739 -34.97 -43.51 19.61
CA GLY A 739 -35.73 -42.31 19.98
C GLY A 739 -35.00 -40.98 19.69
N ASN A 740 -33.82 -41.00 19.08
CA ASN A 740 -33.08 -39.80 18.71
C ASN A 740 -33.54 -39.27 17.33
N LEU A 741 -34.73 -38.69 17.31
CA LEU A 741 -35.39 -38.20 16.09
C LEU A 741 -34.55 -37.15 15.35
N LYS A 742 -33.81 -36.29 16.07
CA LYS A 742 -32.96 -35.26 15.46
C LYS A 742 -31.84 -35.86 14.60
N LEU A 743 -31.15 -36.88 15.11
CA LEU A 743 -30.11 -37.57 14.32
C LEU A 743 -30.73 -38.44 13.22
N ALA A 744 -31.86 -39.11 13.48
CA ALA A 744 -32.56 -39.90 12.49
C ALA A 744 -32.91 -39.08 11.23
N ILE A 745 -33.52 -37.91 11.42
CA ILE A 745 -33.88 -36.99 10.33
C ILE A 745 -32.65 -36.59 9.53
N LYS A 746 -31.59 -36.13 10.22
CA LYS A 746 -30.33 -35.74 9.58
C LYS A 746 -29.78 -36.85 8.67
N TYR A 747 -29.74 -38.09 9.15
CA TYR A 747 -29.18 -39.20 8.38
C TYR A 747 -30.10 -39.66 7.23
N TYR A 748 -31.43 -39.56 7.37
CA TYR A 748 -32.33 -39.81 6.23
C TYR A 748 -32.19 -38.73 5.14
N GLU A 749 -32.05 -37.45 5.51
CA GLU A 749 -31.78 -36.37 4.56
C GLU A 749 -30.46 -36.58 3.81
N GLN A 750 -29.40 -36.99 4.52
CA GLN A 750 -28.12 -37.34 3.91
C GLN A 750 -28.24 -38.54 2.96
N ALA A 751 -29.00 -39.58 3.34
CA ALA A 751 -29.26 -40.73 2.47
C ALA A 751 -29.95 -40.31 1.15
N LEU A 752 -30.92 -39.40 1.22
CA LEU A 752 -31.66 -38.90 0.06
C LEU A 752 -30.87 -37.89 -0.78
N ALA A 753 -29.93 -37.15 -0.18
CA ALA A 753 -29.00 -36.31 -0.92
C ALA A 753 -28.02 -37.14 -1.77
N LEU A 754 -27.61 -38.31 -1.27
CA LEU A 754 -26.75 -39.27 -1.98
C LEU A 754 -27.52 -40.11 -3.00
N ASN A 755 -28.75 -40.54 -2.68
CA ASN A 755 -29.63 -41.29 -3.56
C ASN A 755 -31.09 -40.82 -3.43
N PRO A 756 -31.54 -39.86 -4.27
CA PRO A 756 -32.90 -39.33 -4.22
C PRO A 756 -34.01 -40.35 -4.50
N GLN A 757 -33.65 -41.52 -5.06
CA GLN A 757 -34.59 -42.59 -5.41
C GLN A 757 -34.76 -43.62 -4.27
N LEU A 758 -34.14 -43.41 -3.10
CA LEU A 758 -34.27 -44.31 -1.96
C LEU A 758 -35.65 -44.18 -1.30
N VAL A 759 -36.63 -44.93 -1.82
CA VAL A 759 -38.04 -44.87 -1.41
C VAL A 759 -38.24 -45.09 0.09
N ASP A 760 -37.50 -46.03 0.67
CA ASP A 760 -37.55 -46.31 2.11
C ASP A 760 -37.10 -45.09 2.94
N ALA A 761 -35.94 -44.49 2.68
CA ALA A 761 -35.49 -43.29 3.40
C ALA A 761 -36.52 -42.15 3.31
N ARG A 762 -37.13 -41.93 2.14
CA ARG A 762 -38.15 -40.88 1.95
C ARG A 762 -39.40 -41.14 2.79
N HIS A 763 -39.85 -42.39 2.84
CA HIS A 763 -40.99 -42.78 3.67
C HIS A 763 -40.69 -42.61 5.16
N GLN A 764 -39.51 -43.06 5.60
CA GLN A 764 -39.13 -43.07 7.02
C GLN A 764 -38.77 -41.68 7.54
N LEU A 765 -38.19 -40.81 6.69
CA LEU A 765 -38.00 -39.39 6.99
C LEU A 765 -39.34 -38.69 7.27
N ARG A 766 -40.35 -38.94 6.44
CA ARG A 766 -41.70 -38.38 6.64
C ARG A 766 -42.27 -38.80 7.99
N LEU A 767 -42.13 -40.07 8.35
CA LEU A 767 -42.59 -40.56 9.66
C LEU A 767 -41.79 -39.94 10.81
N ALA A 768 -40.46 -39.83 10.69
CA ALA A 768 -39.62 -39.21 11.71
C ALA A 768 -39.96 -37.72 11.94
N LEU A 769 -40.25 -36.98 10.86
CA LEU A 769 -40.70 -35.58 10.92
C LEU A 769 -42.08 -35.45 11.57
N GLN A 770 -43.02 -36.37 11.26
CA GLN A 770 -44.33 -36.43 11.92
C GLN A 770 -44.19 -36.73 13.41
N GLU A 771 -43.40 -37.74 13.78
CA GLU A 771 -43.10 -38.08 15.17
C GLU A 771 -42.45 -36.90 15.92
N GLN A 772 -41.52 -36.17 15.28
CA GLN A 772 -40.91 -34.98 15.89
C GLN A 772 -41.93 -33.86 16.12
N SER A 773 -42.84 -33.63 15.17
CA SER A 773 -43.91 -32.64 15.29
C SER A 773 -44.92 -33.01 16.39
N ASP A 774 -45.33 -34.27 16.48
CA ASP A 774 -46.22 -34.77 17.53
C ASP A 774 -45.55 -34.73 18.91
N HIS A 775 -44.24 -34.97 18.99
CA HIS A 775 -43.47 -34.90 20.23
C HIS A 775 -43.31 -33.45 20.72
N GLN A 776 -43.11 -32.48 19.82
CA GLN A 776 -43.10 -31.04 20.13
C GLN A 776 -44.48 -30.55 20.59
N ILE A 777 -45.56 -30.99 19.93
CA ILE A 777 -46.93 -30.68 20.34
C ILE A 777 -47.23 -31.26 21.73
N LYS A 778 -46.87 -32.52 22.01
CA LYS A 778 -47.02 -33.13 23.35
C LYS A 778 -46.20 -32.43 24.44
N ILE A 779 -44.97 -31.99 24.14
CA ILE A 779 -44.15 -31.20 25.10
C ILE A 779 -44.79 -29.81 25.34
N SER A 780 -45.40 -29.21 24.33
CA SER A 780 -46.12 -27.93 24.48
C SER A 780 -47.41 -28.06 25.29
N CYS A 781 -48.15 -29.18 25.15
CA CYS A 781 -49.35 -29.47 25.93
C CYS A 781 -49.06 -29.99 27.35
N ALA A 782 -47.85 -30.52 27.62
CA ALA A 782 -47.42 -30.92 28.97
C ALA A 782 -46.74 -29.78 29.76
N LYS A 783 -46.48 -28.64 29.12
CA LYS A 783 -45.99 -27.39 29.72
C LYS A 783 -47.09 -26.31 29.89
N GLN A 784 -48.33 -26.63 29.52
CA GLN A 784 -49.55 -25.98 30.00
C GLN A 784 -50.12 -26.82 31.13
#